data_AF-A0A9E1YPV4-F1
#
_entry.id   AF-A0A9E1YPV4-F1
#
_cell.length_a   1.000
_cell.length_b   1.000
_cell.length_c   1.000
_cell.angle_alpha   90.00
_cell.angle_beta   90.00
_cell.angle_gamma   90.00
#
_symmetry.space_group_name_H-M   'P 1'
#
loop_
_entity.id
_entity.type
_entity.pdbx_description
1 polymer ?
#
loop_
_entity_poly.entity_id
_entity_poly.type
_entity_poly.pdbx_seq_one_letter_code
_entity_poly.pdbx_strand_id
1 'polypeptide(L)'
;MSVESVDFVEPDEPDSRTLNATDEPFYGDQWHLSSTLGFDINIHAVWEDYTGAGITVVVVDEGTDPTHPDLDDNLDPVNQIDSRNGDIGPGEGEPKGNADKHGTAVAGVIAAEDNDIGVVGVTYDATLIAAYTPLSGDADEFAGLGYGVNFDVVNNSWGWNPGAFNPFPDNFLNQNSGGGVDASFYEYGLQLEGNSQDGRGGLGTVYVFAAGNGGQSDDVNQLSFQSSRFTIAVGATQESGETANFSTPGAAALLSAPGVDIATTDRVGSPGWNSGPGGDEDYAILDGTSFASPIVAGITALMLEANGDLGVRDIQEIFALSSRTIDPQENQWQTNGANCWNGGGLTWSNNYGSGLVDAHAAVRLAETWFQDELFGTGSAIAATFNNETVAVHADSPGSTIPDNQSSGLTETAVITDDFEVDQVSVYINIEHGSYRDLSIELTSPSGTTATLFDRPFGFGDDIEFVFGSTIFWGEMSVSTWSLKVEDHDSGDVGTLLDWTLSIYGDNHGADDTFIYTNEFGDAFKDDDSARRTLSDDGGTDTINVSAIDLEGQENSIINLLSGENSAIAGRTLTIGTNTTIENVIAGEGNDIITGNSSDNNLFGGRGTDWFEGGAGNDLIFGGRGIDTAFYGNAGGGVTVDLGITDFQSIGGGQGFDALRDIEYLIGSDHNDTLKGSASDNVLKGGAGDDFLRGREGIDTARYDDALAGVSIDLANKKYQVVSSDQGSDRFSDIENLLGSIFDDSLRGSDDGNVLDGGLGNDLIEGRGGHDLLDGGSGDDTLLGGQGRDTYDGGSGIDTAVFEDATRGVLVDLEISGIQAIRGGLGSGAFIDIEQLVVSSFDDILTGSAGDNHLDGGDGNDTLNGGGGDDTLVGGEGDALLEGGEGDDLLVGGAGRDKLFGGSDTDTADYSAATSGLLIDLNDTGPQAVGGNLGNDRLRDVEHLIGGN
;
A
#
# COMPACT_ATOMS: atom_id res chain seq x y z
N MET A 1 -13.43 -18.25 -10.10
CA MET A 1 -13.38 -16.95 -9.45
C MET A 1 -12.54 -16.06 -10.33
N SER A 2 -13.20 -15.30 -11.18
CA SER A 2 -12.68 -14.08 -11.81
C SER A 2 -13.74 -13.06 -11.45
N VAL A 3 -13.47 -12.27 -10.42
CA VAL A 3 -14.31 -11.14 -10.04
C VAL A 3 -13.93 -10.05 -11.02
N GLU A 4 -14.82 -9.76 -11.98
CA GLU A 4 -14.68 -8.54 -12.77
C GLU A 4 -15.14 -7.38 -11.88
N SER A 5 -14.23 -6.42 -11.71
CA SER A 5 -14.41 -5.19 -10.96
C SER A 5 -15.49 -4.33 -11.64
N VAL A 6 -16.57 -4.04 -10.90
CA VAL A 6 -17.49 -2.97 -11.28
C VAL A 6 -16.86 -1.66 -10.81
N ASP A 7 -16.29 -0.91 -11.74
CA ASP A 7 -15.74 0.43 -11.49
C ASP A 7 -16.90 1.38 -11.13
N PHE A 8 -16.93 1.83 -9.87
CA PHE A 8 -17.76 2.96 -9.46
C PHE A 8 -17.14 4.25 -10.02
N VAL A 9 -17.84 4.88 -10.96
CA VAL A 9 -17.45 6.20 -11.50
C VAL A 9 -17.78 7.27 -10.46
N GLU A 10 -16.75 7.85 -9.83
CA GLU A 10 -16.91 9.06 -9.03
C GLU A 10 -17.40 10.25 -9.90
N PRO A 11 -18.26 11.13 -9.37
CA PRO A 11 -18.69 12.33 -10.09
C PRO A 11 -17.54 13.36 -10.18
N ASP A 12 -17.23 13.78 -11.42
CA ASP A 12 -16.25 14.83 -11.75
C ASP A 12 -16.38 16.09 -10.86
N GLU A 13 -15.45 16.27 -9.92
CA GLU A 13 -15.15 17.56 -9.28
C GLU A 13 -14.34 18.45 -10.25
N PRO A 14 -14.46 19.79 -10.18
CA PRO A 14 -13.86 20.69 -11.16
C PRO A 14 -12.34 20.79 -10.99
N ASP A 15 -11.62 20.40 -12.04
CA ASP A 15 -10.18 20.56 -12.33
C ASP A 15 -9.49 21.75 -11.62
N SER A 16 -9.05 21.49 -10.38
CA SER A 16 -7.83 22.06 -9.82
C SER A 16 -6.79 20.96 -9.90
N ARG A 17 -5.83 21.06 -10.83
CA ARG A 17 -4.67 20.17 -10.89
C ARG A 17 -4.10 20.05 -9.46
N THR A 18 -4.28 18.91 -8.84
CA THR A 18 -3.51 18.51 -7.66
C THR A 18 -2.07 18.41 -8.13
N LEU A 19 -1.16 19.14 -7.46
CA LEU A 19 0.27 18.94 -7.69
C LEU A 19 0.61 17.48 -7.42
N ASN A 20 1.58 16.97 -8.17
CA ASN A 20 2.01 15.58 -8.09
C ASN A 20 3.52 15.61 -8.28
N ALA A 21 4.27 15.17 -7.27
CA ALA A 21 5.73 15.10 -7.26
C ALA A 21 6.34 14.50 -8.54
N THR A 22 5.64 13.56 -9.19
CA THR A 22 6.11 12.91 -10.43
C THR A 22 6.01 13.80 -11.68
N ASP A 23 5.29 14.92 -11.59
CA ASP A 23 5.15 15.92 -12.66
C ASP A 23 6.29 16.97 -12.65
N GLU A 24 7.19 16.95 -11.65
CA GLU A 24 8.29 17.90 -11.58
C GLU A 24 9.18 17.88 -12.84
N PRO A 25 9.61 19.05 -13.38
CA PRO A 25 10.33 19.14 -14.64
C PRO A 25 11.58 18.26 -14.76
N PHE A 26 12.29 18.02 -13.66
CA PHE A 26 13.51 17.21 -13.59
C PHE A 26 13.32 15.88 -12.87
N TYR A 27 12.08 15.48 -12.57
CA TYR A 27 11.80 14.16 -11.97
C TYR A 27 12.40 13.01 -12.79
N GLY A 28 12.36 13.11 -14.13
CA GLY A 28 12.95 12.12 -15.03
C GLY A 28 14.49 12.02 -14.98
N ASP A 29 15.18 12.97 -14.35
CA ASP A 29 16.62 12.93 -14.07
C ASP A 29 16.93 12.38 -12.65
N GLN A 30 15.91 12.18 -11.81
CA GLN A 30 16.02 11.66 -10.44
C GLN A 30 15.84 10.14 -10.40
N TRP A 31 16.76 9.41 -11.02
CA TRP A 31 16.69 7.94 -11.08
C TRP A 31 16.59 7.28 -9.70
N HIS A 32 17.12 7.93 -8.66
CA HIS A 32 17.04 7.44 -7.27
C HIS A 32 15.60 7.32 -6.75
N LEU A 33 14.65 8.06 -7.33
CA LEU A 33 13.22 8.00 -7.01
C LEU A 33 12.44 7.09 -7.96
N SER A 34 12.97 6.86 -9.16
CA SER A 34 12.34 6.04 -10.20
C SER A 34 13.37 5.58 -11.22
N SER A 35 13.81 4.32 -11.15
CA SER A 35 14.79 3.73 -12.05
C SER A 35 14.17 2.65 -12.92
N THR A 36 14.47 2.69 -14.21
CA THR A 36 14.10 1.60 -15.14
C THR A 36 14.85 0.29 -14.88
N LEU A 37 15.88 0.31 -14.03
CA LEU A 37 16.64 -0.87 -13.62
C LEU A 37 16.12 -1.49 -12.31
N GLY A 38 15.18 -0.84 -11.61
CA GLY A 38 14.58 -1.33 -10.35
C GLY A 38 15.47 -1.17 -9.11
N PHE A 39 16.51 -0.33 -9.18
CA PHE A 39 17.44 -0.04 -8.08
C PHE A 39 17.29 1.38 -7.53
N ASP A 40 16.11 1.99 -7.68
CA ASP A 40 15.68 3.21 -6.98
C ASP A 40 15.33 2.91 -5.50
N ILE A 41 14.71 3.84 -4.79
CA ILE A 41 14.33 3.65 -3.38
C ILE A 41 12.88 3.19 -3.16
N ASN A 42 12.10 2.90 -4.21
CA ASN A 42 10.70 2.47 -4.09
C ASN A 42 9.81 3.44 -3.28
N ILE A 43 9.63 4.67 -3.77
CA ILE A 43 8.99 5.77 -3.01
C ILE A 43 7.52 6.05 -3.36
N HIS A 44 7.03 5.66 -4.54
CA HIS A 44 5.79 6.23 -5.08
C HIS A 44 4.56 5.94 -4.20
N ALA A 45 4.36 4.69 -3.79
CA ALA A 45 3.23 4.32 -2.93
C ALA A 45 3.35 4.92 -1.51
N VAL A 46 4.54 5.33 -1.08
CA VAL A 46 4.72 6.04 0.20
C VAL A 46 4.16 7.45 0.10
N TRP A 47 4.41 8.17 -1.00
CA TRP A 47 3.94 9.54 -1.21
C TRP A 47 2.42 9.70 -1.32
N GLU A 48 1.69 8.61 -1.52
CA GLU A 48 0.23 8.61 -1.41
C GLU A 48 -0.24 8.92 0.03
N ASP A 49 0.62 8.65 1.03
CA ASP A 49 0.29 8.74 2.44
C ASP A 49 1.17 9.69 3.25
N TYR A 50 2.46 9.74 2.92
CA TYR A 50 3.49 10.38 3.73
C TYR A 50 4.45 11.17 2.84
N THR A 51 4.68 12.41 3.21
CA THR A 51 5.51 13.39 2.48
C THR A 51 6.57 14.04 3.39
N GLY A 52 6.63 13.56 4.63
CA GLY A 52 7.38 13.99 5.81
C GLY A 52 6.84 15.22 6.49
N ALA A 53 5.56 15.51 6.29
CA ALA A 53 4.91 16.67 6.89
C ALA A 53 5.02 16.64 8.43
N GLY A 54 5.43 17.77 9.00
CA GLY A 54 5.55 17.93 10.45
C GLY A 54 6.84 17.36 11.05
N ILE A 55 7.72 16.76 10.25
CA ILE A 55 9.03 16.29 10.69
C ILE A 55 10.12 17.32 10.37
N THR A 56 11.08 17.47 11.28
CA THR A 56 12.21 18.38 11.13
C THR A 56 13.50 17.65 10.75
N VAL A 57 14.14 18.09 9.65
CA VAL A 57 15.41 17.53 9.19
C VAL A 57 16.49 18.61 9.17
N VAL A 58 17.53 18.42 9.97
CA VAL A 58 18.67 19.33 10.06
C VAL A 58 19.73 18.96 9.02
N VAL A 59 20.15 19.95 8.22
CA VAL A 59 21.27 19.84 7.30
C VAL A 59 22.50 20.48 7.93
N VAL A 60 23.39 19.66 8.50
CA VAL A 60 24.68 20.11 9.06
C VAL A 60 25.71 20.13 7.95
N ASP A 61 25.88 21.28 7.31
CA ASP A 61 26.73 21.43 6.12
C ASP A 61 27.13 22.91 5.93
N GLU A 62 27.76 23.27 4.81
CA GLU A 62 28.21 24.63 4.48
C GLU A 62 27.04 25.62 4.21
N GLY A 63 25.84 25.34 4.69
CA GLY A 63 24.65 26.19 4.61
C GLY A 63 23.74 25.89 3.42
N THR A 64 22.49 26.32 3.57
CA THR A 64 21.42 26.11 2.58
C THR A 64 20.93 27.46 2.07
N ASP A 65 20.84 27.61 0.76
CA ASP A 65 20.42 28.87 0.12
C ASP A 65 18.90 29.11 0.35
N PRO A 66 18.51 30.12 1.15
CA PRO A 66 17.10 30.34 1.51
C PRO A 66 16.32 31.05 0.39
N THR A 67 16.97 31.30 -0.75
CA THR A 67 16.35 31.94 -1.91
C THR A 67 16.13 30.98 -3.07
N HIS A 68 16.46 29.70 -2.87
CA HIS A 68 16.20 28.67 -3.87
C HIS A 68 14.69 28.44 -3.97
N PRO A 69 14.06 28.56 -5.15
CA PRO A 69 12.60 28.48 -5.34
C PRO A 69 12.02 27.06 -5.17
N ASP A 70 12.83 26.13 -4.67
CA ASP A 70 12.52 24.72 -4.53
C ASP A 70 12.92 24.28 -3.10
N LEU A 71 13.09 25.23 -2.19
CA LEU A 71 13.50 25.02 -0.80
C LEU A 71 12.96 26.10 0.14
N ASP A 72 12.51 27.24 -0.38
CA ASP A 72 12.24 28.43 0.43
C ASP A 72 10.98 28.32 1.28
N ASP A 73 10.00 27.51 0.89
CA ASP A 73 8.82 27.21 1.71
C ASP A 73 9.12 26.11 2.75
N ASN A 74 10.00 25.14 2.42
CA ASN A 74 10.40 24.07 3.34
C ASN A 74 11.49 24.48 4.35
N LEU A 75 12.29 25.50 4.06
CA LEU A 75 13.36 25.95 4.94
C LEU A 75 12.84 26.81 6.10
N ASP A 76 13.06 26.36 7.33
CA ASP A 76 12.67 27.10 8.53
C ASP A 76 13.39 28.47 8.58
N PRO A 77 12.65 29.60 8.58
CA PRO A 77 13.25 30.93 8.56
C PRO A 77 13.68 31.42 9.95
N VAL A 78 13.37 30.70 11.02
CA VAL A 78 13.56 31.10 12.42
C VAL A 78 14.68 30.31 13.09
N ASN A 79 14.73 29.00 12.88
CA ASN A 79 15.58 28.10 13.65
C ASN A 79 16.91 27.76 12.96
N GLN A 80 17.35 28.54 11.97
CA GLN A 80 18.63 28.33 11.30
C GLN A 80 19.82 28.58 12.25
N ILE A 81 20.90 27.82 12.07
CA ILE A 81 22.03 27.75 13.01
C ILE A 81 23.34 28.14 12.30
N ASP A 82 24.20 28.93 12.96
CA ASP A 82 25.62 29.08 12.61
C ASP A 82 26.47 28.35 13.65
N SER A 83 27.01 27.19 13.27
CA SER A 83 27.70 26.28 14.18
C SER A 83 29.02 26.86 14.72
N ARG A 84 29.61 27.86 14.05
CA ARG A 84 30.92 28.44 14.45
C ARG A 84 30.85 29.28 15.72
N ASN A 85 29.68 29.85 16.00
CA ASN A 85 29.44 30.73 17.14
C ASN A 85 28.21 30.30 17.97
N GLY A 86 27.43 29.34 17.48
CA GLY A 86 26.21 28.86 18.11
C GLY A 86 25.05 29.84 18.01
N ASP A 87 25.08 30.79 17.06
CA ASP A 87 23.97 31.73 16.87
C ASP A 87 22.79 31.00 16.17
N ILE A 88 21.57 31.29 16.64
CA ILE A 88 20.32 30.76 16.08
C ILE A 88 19.45 31.94 15.65
N GLY A 89 18.98 31.92 14.40
CA GLY A 89 18.06 32.92 13.89
C GLY A 89 18.00 33.01 12.37
N PRO A 90 17.14 33.91 11.85
CA PRO A 90 17.01 34.13 10.42
C PRO A 90 18.34 34.49 9.76
N GLY A 91 18.72 33.72 8.74
CA GLY A 91 19.93 33.94 7.94
C GLY A 91 21.20 33.32 8.52
N GLU A 92 21.14 32.70 9.71
CA GLU A 92 22.33 32.10 10.33
C GLU A 92 22.80 30.84 9.59
N GLY A 93 21.88 30.05 9.04
CA GLY A 93 22.17 28.84 8.25
C GLY A 93 22.53 29.08 6.79
N GLU A 94 22.58 30.35 6.33
CA GLU A 94 22.90 30.68 4.94
C GLU A 94 24.37 30.41 4.59
N PRO A 95 24.67 30.04 3.32
CA PRO A 95 26.03 30.02 2.79
C PRO A 95 26.75 31.36 2.98
N LYS A 96 27.97 31.35 3.52
CA LYS A 96 28.74 32.59 3.82
C LYS A 96 29.81 32.91 2.76
N GLY A 97 30.21 31.91 1.98
CA GLY A 97 31.23 31.97 0.94
C GLY A 97 30.74 31.50 -0.44
N ASN A 98 31.64 31.56 -1.42
CA ASN A 98 31.39 31.01 -2.76
C ASN A 98 31.74 29.51 -2.87
N ALA A 99 32.43 28.96 -1.87
CA ALA A 99 32.74 27.53 -1.81
C ALA A 99 31.61 26.73 -1.16
N ASP A 100 30.84 27.42 -0.32
CA ASP A 100 29.65 26.99 0.41
C ASP A 100 28.49 26.73 -0.57
N LYS A 101 28.47 25.55 -1.17
CA LYS A 101 27.43 25.12 -2.14
C LYS A 101 26.93 23.69 -1.90
N HIS A 102 27.59 22.94 -1.03
CA HIS A 102 27.27 21.55 -0.79
C HIS A 102 25.93 21.40 -0.04
N GLY A 103 25.71 22.15 1.04
CA GLY A 103 24.49 22.09 1.85
C GLY A 103 23.19 22.42 1.12
N THR A 104 23.22 23.25 0.08
CA THR A 104 22.03 23.53 -0.75
C THR A 104 21.64 22.28 -1.55
N ALA A 105 22.61 21.66 -2.23
CA ALA A 105 22.38 20.43 -2.98
C ALA A 105 21.98 19.24 -2.09
N VAL A 106 22.53 19.16 -0.87
CA VAL A 106 22.11 18.14 0.12
C VAL A 106 20.65 18.36 0.53
N ALA A 107 20.25 19.61 0.78
CA ALA A 107 18.88 19.95 1.16
C ALA A 107 17.86 19.60 0.07
N GLY A 108 18.19 19.79 -1.21
CA GLY A 108 17.31 19.43 -2.33
C GLY A 108 17.00 17.93 -2.41
N VAL A 109 17.96 17.06 -2.09
CA VAL A 109 17.70 15.60 -2.05
C VAL A 109 16.72 15.25 -0.94
N ILE A 110 16.76 15.96 0.19
CA ILE A 110 15.87 15.73 1.32
C ILE A 110 14.47 16.25 1.01
N ALA A 111 14.33 17.56 0.79
CA ALA A 111 13.03 18.23 0.79
C ALA A 111 12.97 19.38 -0.22
N ALA A 112 13.44 19.14 -1.46
CA ALA A 112 12.95 19.95 -2.58
C ALA A 112 11.42 19.83 -2.69
N GLU A 113 10.75 20.90 -3.10
CA GLU A 113 9.30 21.08 -2.99
C GLU A 113 8.54 20.36 -4.13
N ASP A 114 7.27 20.02 -3.92
CA ASP A 114 6.34 19.64 -5.00
C ASP A 114 5.58 20.91 -5.44
N ASN A 115 6.16 21.68 -6.37
CA ASN A 115 5.71 23.03 -6.74
C ASN A 115 5.73 23.34 -8.25
N ASP A 116 5.84 22.33 -9.12
CA ASP A 116 6.02 22.40 -10.58
C ASP A 116 7.34 23.11 -11.01
N ILE A 117 8.38 23.15 -10.15
CA ILE A 117 9.70 23.72 -10.42
C ILE A 117 10.81 22.73 -10.05
N GLY A 118 11.62 22.37 -11.04
CA GLY A 118 12.92 21.76 -10.76
C GLY A 118 12.82 20.28 -10.40
N VAL A 119 13.34 19.92 -9.23
CA VAL A 119 13.43 18.55 -8.70
C VAL A 119 12.44 18.39 -7.55
N VAL A 120 12.27 17.17 -7.03
CA VAL A 120 11.50 16.93 -5.79
C VAL A 120 12.35 16.19 -4.75
N GLY A 121 12.19 16.52 -3.48
CA GLY A 121 12.87 15.83 -2.39
C GLY A 121 12.22 14.49 -2.05
N VAL A 122 12.95 13.60 -1.38
CA VAL A 122 12.37 12.37 -0.81
C VAL A 122 11.18 12.67 0.12
N THR A 123 11.25 13.79 0.83
CA THR A 123 10.29 14.23 1.83
C THR A 123 9.92 15.71 1.58
N TYR A 124 9.21 15.95 0.48
CA TYR A 124 8.95 17.30 -0.04
C TYR A 124 8.04 18.20 0.83
N ASP A 125 7.51 17.73 1.96
CA ASP A 125 6.80 18.56 2.96
C ASP A 125 7.51 18.62 4.33
N ALA A 126 8.71 18.04 4.46
CA ALA A 126 9.48 18.16 5.71
C ALA A 126 10.05 19.56 5.90
N THR A 127 10.14 19.97 7.17
CA THR A 127 10.76 21.24 7.53
C THR A 127 12.29 21.10 7.61
N LEU A 128 13.01 21.83 6.77
CA LEU A 128 14.46 21.87 6.76
C LEU A 128 15.02 22.87 7.77
N ILE A 129 16.05 22.46 8.52
CA ILE A 129 16.84 23.33 9.39
C ILE A 129 18.26 23.41 8.85
N ALA A 130 18.66 24.58 8.34
CA ALA A 130 20.05 24.78 7.90
C ALA A 130 20.97 25.06 9.09
N ALA A 131 22.00 24.22 9.27
CA ALA A 131 23.04 24.39 10.27
C ALA A 131 24.40 24.64 9.59
N TYR A 132 24.70 25.92 9.34
CA TYR A 132 25.92 26.35 8.68
C TYR A 132 27.15 25.93 9.46
N THR A 133 27.96 25.10 8.80
CA THR A 133 29.17 24.48 9.30
C THR A 133 30.20 24.53 8.16
N PRO A 134 31.30 25.28 8.29
CA PRO A 134 32.24 25.49 7.19
C PRO A 134 33.14 24.28 6.86
N LEU A 135 33.02 23.18 7.61
CA LEU A 135 33.73 21.91 7.42
C LEU A 135 35.25 22.07 7.18
N SER A 136 35.87 23.03 7.85
CA SER A 136 37.29 23.37 7.65
C SER A 136 38.23 22.57 8.57
N GLY A 137 37.65 21.78 9.47
CA GLY A 137 38.33 20.86 10.36
C GLY A 137 38.74 21.49 11.69
N ASP A 138 38.13 22.61 12.06
CA ASP A 138 38.33 23.25 13.35
C ASP A 138 37.32 22.70 14.38
N ALA A 139 37.79 22.44 15.60
CA ALA A 139 36.97 21.95 16.71
C ALA A 139 35.64 22.70 16.82
N ASP A 140 35.70 24.04 16.98
CA ASP A 140 34.54 24.88 17.30
C ASP A 140 33.40 24.84 16.26
N GLU A 141 33.61 24.22 15.09
CA GLU A 141 32.65 24.16 13.98
C GLU A 141 31.52 23.16 14.21
N PHE A 142 31.68 22.19 15.09
CA PHE A 142 30.74 21.08 15.23
C PHE A 142 29.73 21.24 16.37
N ALA A 143 29.63 22.44 16.95
CA ALA A 143 28.58 22.79 17.92
C ALA A 143 27.15 22.63 17.35
N GLY A 144 27.02 22.64 16.01
CA GLY A 144 25.79 22.33 15.28
C GLY A 144 25.18 20.98 15.65
N LEU A 145 26.02 19.95 15.84
CA LEU A 145 25.59 18.63 16.30
C LEU A 145 24.84 18.71 17.63
N GLY A 146 25.23 19.65 18.50
CA GLY A 146 24.62 19.86 19.80
C GLY A 146 23.19 20.37 19.79
N TYR A 147 22.74 20.97 18.69
CA TYR A 147 21.37 21.46 18.58
C TYR A 147 20.37 20.37 18.16
N GLY A 148 20.88 19.22 17.69
CA GLY A 148 20.07 18.11 17.19
C GLY A 148 19.00 17.62 18.16
N VAL A 149 19.23 17.73 19.48
CA VAL A 149 18.25 17.34 20.52
C VAL A 149 16.86 17.97 20.38
N ASN A 150 16.74 19.10 19.68
CA ASN A 150 15.47 19.81 19.47
C ASN A 150 14.75 19.42 18.17
N PHE A 151 15.34 18.51 17.38
CA PHE A 151 14.89 18.14 16.05
C PHE A 151 14.83 16.62 15.91
N ASP A 152 14.21 16.18 14.83
CA ASP A 152 13.89 14.77 14.65
C ASP A 152 15.06 14.00 14.00
N VAL A 153 15.54 14.53 12.87
CA VAL A 153 16.58 13.91 12.05
C VAL A 153 17.71 14.90 11.79
N VAL A 154 18.96 14.44 11.83
CA VAL A 154 20.15 15.24 11.52
C VAL A 154 20.97 14.54 10.45
N ASN A 155 21.00 15.11 9.25
CA ASN A 155 21.83 14.62 8.14
C ASN A 155 23.22 15.28 8.16
N ASN A 156 24.24 14.43 8.02
CA ASN A 156 25.65 14.80 8.00
C ASN A 156 26.32 14.21 6.76
N SER A 157 26.30 14.97 5.67
CA SER A 157 26.89 14.60 4.38
C SER A 157 28.41 14.84 4.30
N TRP A 158 29.11 14.72 5.43
CA TRP A 158 30.53 15.03 5.60
C TRP A 158 31.24 13.99 6.46
N GLY A 159 32.57 14.01 6.44
CA GLY A 159 33.40 13.11 7.23
C GLY A 159 34.87 13.48 7.17
N TRP A 160 35.69 12.83 8.00
CA TRP A 160 37.13 13.01 8.01
C TRP A 160 37.81 12.00 7.09
N ASN A 161 38.77 12.45 6.28
CA ASN A 161 39.61 11.55 5.50
C ASN A 161 40.73 11.00 6.40
N PRO A 162 40.87 9.67 6.57
CA PRO A 162 42.02 9.09 7.24
C PRO A 162 43.25 9.27 6.34
N GLY A 163 43.92 10.40 6.52
CA GLY A 163 45.13 10.71 5.78
C GLY A 163 46.22 9.67 6.05
N ALA A 164 47.23 9.62 5.18
CA ALA A 164 48.28 8.59 5.20
C ALA A 164 49.14 8.49 6.49
N PHE A 165 48.91 9.32 7.51
CA PHE A 165 49.68 9.38 8.75
C PHE A 165 48.82 9.33 10.02
N ASN A 166 47.48 9.38 9.91
CA ASN A 166 46.58 9.21 11.03
C ASN A 166 45.33 8.45 10.53
N PRO A 167 45.25 7.14 10.75
CA PRO A 167 44.10 6.36 10.34
C PRO A 167 42.86 6.63 11.20
N PHE A 168 43.00 7.24 12.39
CA PHE A 168 41.89 7.50 13.31
C PHE A 168 41.75 9.02 13.57
N PRO A 169 41.38 9.81 12.54
CA PRO A 169 41.43 11.28 12.60
C PRO A 169 40.48 11.92 13.63
N ASP A 170 39.35 11.28 13.91
CA ASP A 170 38.25 11.79 14.74
C ASP A 170 38.02 10.94 16.00
N ASN A 171 39.03 10.17 16.44
CA ASN A 171 38.92 9.21 17.54
C ASN A 171 38.35 9.82 18.83
N PHE A 172 37.16 9.35 19.24
CA PHE A 172 36.46 9.79 20.45
C PHE A 172 37.18 9.45 21.76
N LEU A 173 38.21 8.59 21.76
CA LEU A 173 38.98 8.31 22.98
C LEU A 173 39.97 9.44 23.35
N ASN A 174 40.23 10.37 22.44
CA ASN A 174 41.22 11.42 22.64
C ASN A 174 40.75 12.49 23.63
N GLN A 175 41.21 12.41 24.88
CA GLN A 175 40.86 13.37 25.94
C GLN A 175 41.85 14.54 26.11
N ASN A 176 42.95 14.58 25.34
CA ASN A 176 43.99 15.59 25.49
C ASN A 176 44.47 16.13 24.14
N SER A 177 44.50 17.46 24.00
CA SER A 177 45.03 18.12 22.80
C SER A 177 46.57 18.08 22.81
N GLY A 178 47.19 17.29 21.94
CA GLY A 178 48.65 17.23 21.82
C GLY A 178 49.14 16.13 20.88
N GLY A 179 50.17 16.41 20.08
CA GLY A 179 50.75 15.41 19.16
C GLY A 179 50.02 15.24 17.82
N GLY A 180 49.01 16.06 17.51
CA GLY A 180 48.22 15.97 16.27
C GLY A 180 46.78 15.49 16.48
N VAL A 181 46.40 15.16 17.72
CA VAL A 181 45.03 14.79 18.12
C VAL A 181 44.30 15.97 18.78
N ASP A 182 43.02 16.11 18.45
CA ASP A 182 42.10 17.12 18.99
C ASP A 182 41.22 16.49 20.08
N ALA A 183 41.08 17.18 21.21
CA ALA A 183 40.29 16.68 22.36
C ALA A 183 38.79 16.99 22.25
N SER A 184 38.42 17.81 21.26
CA SER A 184 37.03 18.19 21.00
C SER A 184 36.16 16.99 20.58
N PHE A 185 36.75 16.01 19.88
CA PHE A 185 36.07 14.80 19.43
C PHE A 185 35.48 13.96 20.57
N TYR A 186 36.16 13.89 21.72
CA TYR A 186 35.59 13.23 22.91
C TYR A 186 34.28 13.90 23.36
N GLU A 187 34.23 15.24 23.38
CA GLU A 187 33.03 15.98 23.76
C GLU A 187 31.92 15.85 22.70
N TYR A 188 32.27 15.73 21.41
CA TYR A 188 31.29 15.47 20.35
C TYR A 188 30.68 14.07 20.43
N GLY A 189 31.48 13.06 20.77
CA GLY A 189 30.97 11.73 21.06
C GLY A 189 29.94 11.76 22.20
N LEU A 190 30.24 12.46 23.30
CA LEU A 190 29.30 12.61 24.43
C LEU A 190 28.02 13.37 24.05
N GLN A 191 28.14 14.37 23.18
CA GLN A 191 27.00 15.15 22.73
C GLN A 191 26.10 14.36 21.78
N LEU A 192 26.69 13.61 20.86
CA LEU A 192 25.99 12.69 19.98
C LEU A 192 25.23 11.63 20.78
N GLU A 193 25.89 10.99 21.74
CA GLU A 193 25.28 10.04 22.67
C GLU A 193 24.09 10.67 23.41
N GLY A 194 24.31 11.83 24.05
CA GLY A 194 23.27 12.53 24.80
C GLY A 194 22.06 12.93 23.95
N ASN A 195 22.28 13.42 22.73
CA ASN A 195 21.18 13.80 21.83
C ASN A 195 20.42 12.57 21.30
N SER A 196 21.13 11.47 21.05
CA SER A 196 20.52 10.21 20.64
C SER A 196 19.74 9.53 21.77
N GLN A 197 20.04 9.88 23.03
CA GLN A 197 19.29 9.42 24.21
C GLN A 197 18.13 10.35 24.56
N ASP A 198 18.34 11.66 24.57
CA ASP A 198 17.40 12.64 25.15
C ASP A 198 16.50 13.32 24.09
N GLY A 199 16.90 13.28 22.81
CA GLY A 199 16.15 13.87 21.70
C GLY A 199 14.74 13.28 21.56
N ARG A 200 13.84 14.01 20.87
CA ARG A 200 12.45 13.56 20.64
C ARG A 200 11.74 13.06 21.90
N GLY A 201 11.98 13.71 23.04
CA GLY A 201 11.34 13.34 24.32
C GLY A 201 11.86 12.05 24.97
N GLY A 202 13.05 11.59 24.57
CA GLY A 202 13.66 10.34 25.05
C GLY A 202 13.62 9.19 24.04
N LEU A 203 12.96 9.38 22.89
CA LEU A 203 12.99 8.45 21.75
C LEU A 203 14.35 8.50 21.02
N GLY A 204 15.03 9.65 21.12
CA GLY A 204 16.33 9.93 20.53
C GLY A 204 16.26 10.68 19.20
N THR A 205 17.17 11.63 18.99
CA THR A 205 17.38 12.25 17.67
C THR A 205 18.13 11.28 16.76
N VAL A 206 17.70 11.16 15.49
CA VAL A 206 18.33 10.26 14.51
C VAL A 206 19.46 10.97 13.78
N TYR A 207 20.68 10.45 13.88
CA TYR A 207 21.85 10.97 13.16
C TYR A 207 22.21 10.10 11.96
N VAL A 208 22.13 10.66 10.76
CA VAL A 208 22.51 9.99 9.52
C VAL A 208 23.81 10.58 9.02
N PHE A 209 24.77 9.72 8.64
CA PHE A 209 26.10 10.10 8.19
C PHE A 209 26.44 9.43 6.85
N ALA A 210 27.08 10.19 5.96
CA ALA A 210 27.71 9.61 4.79
C ALA A 210 28.89 8.71 5.21
N ALA A 211 28.95 7.48 4.68
CA ALA A 211 30.00 6.51 5.01
C ALA A 211 31.41 7.00 4.65
N GLY A 212 31.53 7.82 3.60
CA GLY A 212 32.80 8.38 3.13
C GLY A 212 33.00 8.21 1.63
N ASN A 213 33.97 8.95 1.08
CA ASN A 213 34.29 8.98 -0.35
C ASN A 213 35.71 8.44 -0.64
N GLY A 214 36.28 7.67 0.29
CA GLY A 214 37.64 7.13 0.21
C GLY A 214 37.74 5.80 -0.52
N GLY A 215 36.61 5.17 -0.85
CA GLY A 215 36.54 3.85 -1.48
C GLY A 215 37.30 2.80 -0.68
N GLN A 216 37.86 1.81 -1.37
CA GLN A 216 38.68 0.74 -0.78
C GLN A 216 40.02 1.20 -0.17
N SER A 217 40.29 2.51 -0.13
CA SER A 217 41.48 3.07 0.55
C SER A 217 41.18 3.63 1.94
N ASP A 218 39.93 3.53 2.36
CA ASP A 218 39.36 4.02 3.60
C ASP A 218 38.46 2.91 4.18
N ASP A 219 38.07 3.05 5.44
CA ASP A 219 37.19 2.10 6.14
C ASP A 219 36.32 2.86 7.16
N VAL A 220 35.01 2.64 7.13
CA VAL A 220 34.03 3.25 8.06
C VAL A 220 34.44 3.01 9.51
N ASN A 221 35.03 1.84 9.79
CA ASN A 221 35.48 1.44 11.11
C ASN A 221 36.70 2.23 11.62
N GLN A 222 37.24 3.16 10.83
CA GLN A 222 38.36 4.02 11.22
C GLN A 222 37.92 5.42 11.64
N LEU A 223 36.63 5.71 11.51
CA LEU A 223 36.05 7.03 11.77
C LEU A 223 35.04 6.91 12.90
N SER A 224 35.25 7.62 14.01
CA SER A 224 34.39 7.52 15.19
C SER A 224 32.98 8.01 14.94
N PHE A 225 32.75 9.01 14.09
CA PHE A 225 31.38 9.45 13.78
C PHE A 225 30.59 8.37 13.05
N GLN A 226 31.16 7.79 11.99
CA GLN A 226 30.47 6.78 11.18
C GLN A 226 30.45 5.39 11.80
N SER A 227 31.44 5.04 12.64
CA SER A 227 31.45 3.76 13.37
C SER A 227 30.72 3.80 14.71
N SER A 228 30.26 4.98 15.14
CA SER A 228 29.46 5.12 16.35
C SER A 228 28.10 4.45 16.17
N ARG A 229 27.71 3.64 17.15
CA ARG A 229 26.37 3.03 17.22
C ARG A 229 25.21 4.03 17.27
N PHE A 230 25.49 5.29 17.59
CA PHE A 230 24.52 6.38 17.64
C PHE A 230 24.26 7.02 16.27
N THR A 231 24.91 6.56 15.21
CA THR A 231 24.71 7.06 13.85
C THR A 231 24.28 5.95 12.91
N ILE A 232 23.69 6.36 11.79
CA ILE A 232 23.41 5.52 10.63
C ILE A 232 24.44 5.89 9.55
N ALA A 233 25.44 5.04 9.33
CA ALA A 233 26.42 5.22 8.27
C ALA A 233 25.90 4.66 6.94
N VAL A 234 25.85 5.52 5.92
CA VAL A 234 25.20 5.25 4.62
C VAL A 234 26.22 5.18 3.49
N GLY A 235 26.35 4.00 2.88
CA GLY A 235 27.13 3.78 1.66
C GLY A 235 26.40 4.27 0.40
N ALA A 236 27.10 4.28 -0.74
CA ALA A 236 26.55 4.76 -2.01
C ALA A 236 26.51 3.67 -3.09
N THR A 237 25.42 3.64 -3.85
CA THR A 237 25.24 2.81 -5.04
C THR A 237 25.16 3.65 -6.31
N GLN A 238 25.34 3.00 -7.45
CA GLN A 238 25.03 3.52 -8.78
C GLN A 238 23.74 2.87 -9.32
N GLU A 239 23.13 3.46 -10.35
CA GLU A 239 21.85 2.99 -10.91
C GLU A 239 21.84 1.52 -11.32
N SER A 240 23.00 0.93 -11.66
CA SER A 240 23.10 -0.50 -11.98
C SER A 240 22.97 -1.45 -10.79
N GLY A 241 22.81 -0.92 -9.57
CA GLY A 241 22.83 -1.69 -8.32
C GLY A 241 24.24 -2.07 -7.84
N GLU A 242 25.30 -1.64 -8.53
CA GLU A 242 26.67 -1.85 -8.04
C GLU A 242 27.02 -0.78 -6.99
N THR A 243 27.98 -1.08 -6.11
CA THR A 243 28.54 -0.10 -5.17
C THR A 243 29.26 0.99 -5.95
N ALA A 244 29.11 2.24 -5.53
CA ALA A 244 29.89 3.34 -6.08
C ALA A 244 31.38 3.15 -5.72
N ASN A 245 32.28 3.41 -6.68
CA ASN A 245 33.72 3.19 -6.50
C ASN A 245 34.35 4.03 -5.36
N PHE A 246 33.72 5.15 -5.01
CA PHE A 246 34.15 6.01 -3.91
C PHE A 246 33.53 5.63 -2.56
N SER A 247 32.49 4.77 -2.53
CA SER A 247 31.82 4.39 -1.28
C SER A 247 32.82 3.70 -0.34
N THR A 248 33.04 4.30 0.83
CA THR A 248 33.91 3.73 1.86
C THR A 248 33.23 2.50 2.48
N PRO A 249 33.84 1.31 2.45
CA PRO A 249 33.27 0.11 3.06
C PRO A 249 33.54 0.05 4.58
N GLY A 250 32.85 -0.82 5.30
CA GLY A 250 33.22 -1.16 6.68
C GLY A 250 32.13 -1.91 7.43
N ALA A 251 32.51 -2.60 8.50
CA ALA A 251 31.61 -3.43 9.31
C ALA A 251 30.56 -2.64 10.08
N ALA A 252 30.73 -1.32 10.23
CA ALA A 252 29.79 -0.41 10.89
C ALA A 252 28.83 0.29 9.90
N ALA A 253 28.95 0.10 8.59
CA ALA A 253 27.95 0.58 7.64
C ALA A 253 26.61 -0.14 7.90
N LEU A 254 25.52 0.61 8.03
CA LEU A 254 24.19 0.04 8.28
C LEU A 254 23.51 -0.36 6.97
N LEU A 255 23.54 0.53 5.97
CA LEU A 255 22.91 0.34 4.67
C LEU A 255 23.54 1.25 3.61
N SER A 256 23.06 1.15 2.37
CA SER A 256 23.45 2.01 1.25
C SER A 256 22.23 2.63 0.57
N ALA A 257 22.45 3.76 -0.09
CA ALA A 257 21.45 4.44 -0.91
C ALA A 257 22.06 4.93 -2.23
N PRO A 258 21.24 5.32 -3.23
CA PRO A 258 21.74 5.95 -4.45
C PRO A 258 22.67 7.13 -4.17
N GLY A 259 23.83 7.18 -4.83
CA GLY A 259 24.79 8.26 -4.62
C GLY A 259 25.60 8.68 -5.86
N VAL A 260 25.23 8.20 -7.04
CA VAL A 260 25.88 8.54 -8.33
C VAL A 260 24.84 9.18 -9.24
N ASP A 261 25.22 10.23 -9.96
CA ASP A 261 24.34 10.97 -10.87
C ASP A 261 23.02 11.44 -10.19
N ILE A 262 23.12 11.98 -8.97
CA ILE A 262 21.96 12.46 -8.21
C ILE A 262 21.61 13.89 -8.64
N ALA A 263 20.46 14.04 -9.30
CA ALA A 263 19.88 15.34 -9.61
C ALA A 263 19.29 16.00 -8.36
N THR A 264 19.67 17.25 -8.11
CA THR A 264 19.25 18.04 -6.94
C THR A 264 19.40 19.55 -7.21
N THR A 265 19.08 20.39 -6.23
CA THR A 265 19.23 21.85 -6.25
C THR A 265 20.70 22.30 -6.24
N ASP A 266 20.97 23.53 -6.66
CA ASP A 266 22.27 24.21 -6.60
C ASP A 266 22.04 25.67 -6.16
N ARG A 267 23.08 26.48 -6.06
CA ARG A 267 22.93 27.86 -5.58
C ARG A 267 22.35 28.82 -6.62
N VAL A 268 21.32 29.56 -6.24
CA VAL A 268 20.74 30.62 -7.09
C VAL A 268 21.66 31.82 -7.22
N GLY A 269 21.99 32.19 -8.47
CA GLY A 269 22.68 33.45 -8.80
C GLY A 269 24.11 33.61 -8.25
N SER A 270 24.67 32.58 -7.62
CA SER A 270 26.03 32.51 -7.07
C SER A 270 26.80 31.33 -7.69
N PRO A 271 28.14 31.22 -7.53
CA PRO A 271 28.87 30.11 -8.15
C PRO A 271 28.51 28.75 -7.52
N GLY A 272 27.71 27.95 -8.22
CA GLY A 272 27.38 26.56 -7.88
C GLY A 272 28.34 25.50 -8.44
N TRP A 273 27.87 24.28 -8.62
CA TRP A 273 28.55 23.15 -9.27
C TRP A 273 28.59 23.24 -10.79
N ASN A 274 27.66 23.96 -11.42
CA ASN A 274 27.58 24.21 -12.88
C ASN A 274 27.48 22.93 -13.73
N SER A 275 26.49 22.08 -13.45
CA SER A 275 26.11 20.95 -14.28
C SER A 275 24.69 20.44 -13.97
N GLY A 276 23.70 21.35 -13.95
CA GLY A 276 22.31 21.00 -13.66
C GLY A 276 21.59 20.20 -14.75
N PRO A 277 20.49 19.52 -14.38
CA PRO A 277 19.54 18.95 -15.31
C PRO A 277 19.11 19.99 -16.35
N GLY A 278 19.01 19.58 -17.61
CA GLY A 278 18.63 20.49 -18.71
C GLY A 278 19.59 21.66 -18.99
N GLY A 279 20.73 21.75 -18.31
CA GLY A 279 21.67 22.87 -18.41
C GLY A 279 21.26 24.12 -17.62
N ASP A 280 20.35 23.98 -16.65
CA ASP A 280 20.03 25.04 -15.69
C ASP A 280 21.19 25.23 -14.68
N GLU A 281 21.46 26.48 -14.30
CA GLU A 281 22.56 26.82 -13.37
C GLU A 281 22.13 26.73 -11.90
N ASP A 282 20.82 26.68 -11.62
CA ASP A 282 20.25 26.60 -10.27
C ASP A 282 20.10 25.15 -9.78
N TYR A 283 20.48 24.15 -10.58
CA TYR A 283 20.41 22.73 -10.22
C TYR A 283 21.73 22.02 -10.54
N ALA A 284 21.93 20.80 -10.03
CA ALA A 284 23.14 20.01 -10.22
C ALA A 284 22.87 18.51 -10.31
N ILE A 285 23.74 17.79 -11.03
CA ILE A 285 23.86 16.33 -10.98
C ILE A 285 25.20 16.01 -10.30
N LEU A 286 25.16 15.27 -9.19
CA LEU A 286 26.31 15.10 -8.30
C LEU A 286 26.53 13.64 -7.86
N ASP A 287 27.79 13.36 -7.51
CA ASP A 287 28.25 12.06 -7.01
C ASP A 287 28.78 12.20 -5.58
N GLY A 288 28.55 11.17 -4.75
CA GLY A 288 29.13 11.03 -3.43
C GLY A 288 28.21 10.33 -2.45
N THR A 289 28.77 9.72 -1.40
CA THR A 289 27.97 9.26 -0.24
C THR A 289 27.25 10.42 0.45
N SER A 290 27.72 11.65 0.22
CA SER A 290 27.08 12.90 0.60
C SER A 290 25.67 13.10 0.01
N PHE A 291 25.32 12.39 -1.07
CA PHE A 291 23.98 12.39 -1.68
C PHE A 291 23.19 11.11 -1.41
N ALA A 292 23.82 10.11 -0.79
CA ALA A 292 23.17 8.90 -0.30
C ALA A 292 22.60 9.08 1.12
N SER A 293 23.36 9.71 2.03
CA SER A 293 22.87 10.00 3.39
C SER A 293 21.60 10.87 3.46
N PRO A 294 21.41 11.94 2.64
CA PRO A 294 20.17 12.70 2.67
C PRO A 294 18.94 11.89 2.25
N ILE A 295 19.10 10.89 1.37
CA ILE A 295 17.99 9.99 1.00
C ILE A 295 17.52 9.21 2.23
N VAL A 296 18.45 8.61 2.98
CA VAL A 296 18.12 7.87 4.22
C VAL A 296 17.55 8.80 5.29
N ALA A 297 18.03 10.04 5.39
CA ALA A 297 17.45 11.03 6.27
C ALA A 297 16.00 11.39 5.89
N GLY A 298 15.71 11.49 4.58
CA GLY A 298 14.35 11.68 4.08
C GLY A 298 13.43 10.50 4.37
N ILE A 299 13.89 9.27 4.13
CA ILE A 299 13.12 8.05 4.45
C ILE A 299 12.88 7.94 5.95
N THR A 300 13.85 8.31 6.79
CA THR A 300 13.67 8.41 8.24
C THR A 300 12.54 9.38 8.59
N ALA A 301 12.44 10.52 7.90
CA ALA A 301 11.35 11.47 8.13
C ALA A 301 9.98 10.87 7.77
N LEU A 302 9.89 10.13 6.67
CA LEU A 302 8.66 9.41 6.27
C LEU A 302 8.26 8.35 7.30
N MET A 303 9.22 7.57 7.81
CA MET A 303 8.97 6.60 8.88
C MET A 303 8.44 7.27 10.16
N LEU A 304 8.97 8.45 10.50
CA LEU A 304 8.55 9.21 11.68
C LEU A 304 7.19 9.89 11.51
N GLU A 305 6.82 10.27 10.28
CA GLU A 305 5.47 10.73 9.99
C GLU A 305 4.47 9.58 10.11
N ALA A 306 4.81 8.40 9.59
CA ALA A 306 4.00 7.19 9.73
C ALA A 306 3.87 6.72 11.18
N ASN A 307 4.94 6.81 11.95
CA ASN A 307 4.97 6.43 13.35
C ASN A 307 5.93 7.31 14.17
N GLY A 308 5.36 8.34 14.80
CA GLY A 308 6.12 9.29 15.62
C GLY A 308 6.65 8.73 16.94
N ASP A 309 6.23 7.52 17.34
CA ASP A 309 6.62 6.86 18.60
C ASP A 309 7.86 5.96 18.44
N LEU A 310 8.40 5.81 17.23
CA LEU A 310 9.63 5.05 16.99
C LEU A 310 10.81 5.65 17.76
N GLY A 311 11.52 4.82 18.50
CA GLY A 311 12.84 5.11 19.05
C GLY A 311 13.94 4.98 18.00
N VAL A 312 15.13 5.52 18.28
CA VAL A 312 16.24 5.49 17.31
C VAL A 312 16.67 4.07 16.96
N ARG A 313 16.61 3.13 17.91
CA ARG A 313 17.00 1.74 17.64
C ARG A 313 15.96 1.01 16.79
N ASP A 314 14.67 1.31 16.99
CA ASP A 314 13.60 0.82 16.11
C ASP A 314 13.86 1.21 14.64
N ILE A 315 14.24 2.47 14.41
CA ILE A 315 14.53 2.98 13.06
C ILE A 315 15.74 2.25 12.44
N GLN A 316 16.81 2.06 13.22
CA GLN A 316 17.99 1.33 12.74
C GLN A 316 17.66 -0.14 12.41
N GLU A 317 16.81 -0.77 13.22
CA GLU A 317 16.35 -2.15 13.02
C GLU A 317 15.46 -2.27 11.77
N ILE A 318 14.47 -1.39 11.62
CA ILE A 318 13.62 -1.36 10.43
C ILE A 318 14.47 -1.24 9.17
N PHE A 319 15.49 -0.36 9.15
CA PHE A 319 16.40 -0.26 8.01
C PHE A 319 17.18 -1.55 7.74
N ALA A 320 17.63 -2.26 8.78
CA ALA A 320 18.31 -3.54 8.62
C ALA A 320 17.39 -4.62 8.02
N LEU A 321 16.11 -4.60 8.38
CA LEU A 321 15.10 -5.57 7.94
C LEU A 321 14.49 -5.25 6.57
N SER A 322 14.39 -3.98 6.21
CA SER A 322 13.71 -3.52 4.99
C SER A 322 14.64 -3.38 3.78
N SER A 323 15.95 -3.25 4.00
CA SER A 323 16.92 -3.05 2.91
C SER A 323 17.01 -4.26 1.98
N ARG A 324 17.24 -3.99 0.69
CA ARG A 324 17.29 -5.00 -0.38
C ARG A 324 18.71 -5.47 -0.66
N THR A 325 18.90 -6.77 -0.72
CA THR A 325 20.14 -7.38 -1.18
C THR A 325 20.29 -7.19 -2.70
N ILE A 326 21.19 -6.31 -3.10
CA ILE A 326 21.51 -6.07 -4.51
C ILE A 326 22.90 -6.61 -4.89
N ASP A 327 23.24 -6.52 -6.18
CA ASP A 327 24.50 -7.02 -6.75
C ASP A 327 24.82 -8.47 -6.32
N PRO A 328 24.13 -9.47 -6.88
CA PRO A 328 24.37 -10.87 -6.52
C PRO A 328 25.75 -11.39 -6.94
N GLN A 329 26.58 -10.59 -7.62
CA GLN A 329 27.95 -10.93 -7.96
C GLN A 329 28.96 -10.52 -6.88
N GLU A 330 28.56 -9.68 -5.92
CA GLU A 330 29.35 -9.32 -4.75
C GLU A 330 29.64 -10.57 -3.90
N ASN A 331 30.91 -10.77 -3.55
CA ASN A 331 31.37 -11.95 -2.83
C ASN A 331 31.45 -11.75 -1.31
N GLN A 332 31.27 -10.53 -0.84
CA GLN A 332 31.28 -10.17 0.59
C GLN A 332 29.94 -10.36 1.28
N TRP A 333 28.86 -10.66 0.55
CA TRP A 333 27.58 -10.97 1.15
C TRP A 333 27.70 -12.15 2.13
N GLN A 334 27.29 -11.92 3.36
CA GLN A 334 27.14 -12.92 4.41
C GLN A 334 25.68 -12.96 4.87
N THR A 335 25.26 -14.13 5.37
CA THR A 335 23.98 -14.31 6.05
C THR A 335 24.28 -14.59 7.51
N ASN A 336 23.71 -13.79 8.40
CA ASN A 336 24.02 -13.85 9.83
C ASN A 336 23.19 -14.94 10.55
N GLY A 337 23.29 -15.00 11.87
CA GLY A 337 22.66 -16.01 12.70
C GLY A 337 21.22 -15.72 13.17
N ALA A 338 20.59 -14.64 12.71
CA ALA A 338 19.20 -14.32 13.06
C ALA A 338 18.21 -15.34 12.48
N ASN A 339 16.97 -15.34 12.95
CA ASN A 339 15.94 -16.33 12.59
C ASN A 339 14.57 -15.73 12.21
N CYS A 340 14.36 -14.42 12.41
CA CYS A 340 13.07 -13.77 12.24
C CYS A 340 12.86 -13.08 10.88
N TRP A 341 13.88 -12.95 10.03
CA TRP A 341 13.78 -12.24 8.75
C TRP A 341 13.73 -13.20 7.56
N ASN A 342 12.67 -13.15 6.75
CA ASN A 342 12.49 -14.00 5.58
C ASN A 342 12.75 -15.50 5.91
N GLY A 343 12.31 -15.92 7.10
CA GLY A 343 12.51 -17.27 7.66
C GLY A 343 13.95 -17.65 8.03
N GLY A 344 14.86 -16.69 8.23
CA GLY A 344 16.26 -16.95 8.61
C GLY A 344 17.06 -15.68 8.92
N GLY A 345 18.37 -15.75 8.66
CA GLY A 345 19.30 -14.65 8.96
C GLY A 345 19.23 -13.50 7.96
N LEU A 346 19.57 -12.30 8.46
CA LEU A 346 19.73 -11.08 7.67
C LEU A 346 21.00 -11.17 6.82
N THR A 347 21.04 -10.37 5.76
CA THR A 347 22.12 -10.34 4.80
C THR A 347 22.95 -9.08 4.96
N TRP A 348 24.28 -9.19 4.87
CA TRP A 348 25.18 -8.05 5.08
C TRP A 348 26.41 -8.08 4.19
N SER A 349 26.93 -6.91 3.84
CA SER A 349 28.18 -6.71 3.12
C SER A 349 28.87 -5.44 3.61
N ASN A 350 30.21 -5.45 3.75
CA ASN A 350 30.93 -4.24 4.12
C ASN A 350 30.80 -3.13 3.06
N ASN A 351 30.46 -3.45 1.81
CA ASN A 351 30.25 -2.45 0.76
C ASN A 351 28.83 -1.86 0.77
N TYR A 352 27.84 -2.58 1.32
CA TYR A 352 26.42 -2.24 1.20
C TYR A 352 25.69 -2.11 2.54
N GLY A 353 26.31 -2.44 3.67
CA GLY A 353 25.60 -2.70 4.91
C GLY A 353 24.61 -3.87 4.73
N SER A 354 23.39 -3.69 5.22
CA SER A 354 22.26 -4.59 5.02
C SER A 354 21.75 -4.62 3.57
N GLY A 355 21.97 -3.55 2.79
CA GLY A 355 21.51 -3.49 1.41
C GLY A 355 21.19 -2.08 0.93
N LEU A 356 20.52 -2.02 -0.23
CA LEU A 356 19.94 -0.79 -0.75
C LEU A 356 18.68 -0.46 0.02
N VAL A 357 18.57 0.77 0.49
CA VAL A 357 17.36 1.26 1.17
C VAL A 357 16.11 1.08 0.31
N ASP A 358 15.00 0.71 0.94
CA ASP A 358 13.68 0.61 0.35
C ASP A 358 12.70 1.41 1.21
N ALA A 359 12.21 2.52 0.67
CA ALA A 359 11.36 3.47 1.37
C ALA A 359 9.99 2.86 1.68
N HIS A 360 9.39 2.13 0.72
CA HIS A 360 8.15 1.40 0.92
C HIS A 360 8.26 0.43 2.08
N ALA A 361 9.19 -0.52 2.01
CA ALA A 361 9.33 -1.55 3.03
C ALA A 361 9.65 -0.94 4.40
N ALA A 362 10.49 0.10 4.47
CA ALA A 362 10.81 0.79 5.71
C ALA A 362 9.58 1.48 6.32
N VAL A 363 8.79 2.19 5.52
CA VAL A 363 7.63 2.95 6.00
C VAL A 363 6.48 2.02 6.38
N ARG A 364 6.21 0.95 5.62
CA ARG A 364 5.15 -0.01 5.98
C ARG A 364 5.49 -0.85 7.22
N LEU A 365 6.77 -1.15 7.44
CA LEU A 365 7.19 -1.70 8.73
C LEU A 365 7.04 -0.67 9.85
N ALA A 366 7.40 0.60 9.63
CA ALA A 366 7.21 1.66 10.62
C ALA A 366 5.74 1.84 11.04
N GLU A 367 4.79 1.84 10.10
CA GLU A 367 3.34 1.92 10.36
C GLU A 367 2.87 0.84 11.34
N THR A 368 3.36 -0.38 11.13
CA THR A 368 2.93 -1.58 11.84
C THR A 368 3.79 -1.90 13.06
N TRP A 369 4.85 -1.12 13.28
CA TRP A 369 5.78 -1.28 14.39
C TRP A 369 5.05 -1.04 15.71
N PHE A 370 4.92 -2.10 16.53
CA PHE A 370 4.53 -1.99 17.94
C PHE A 370 3.18 -1.32 18.24
N GLN A 371 2.24 -1.32 17.29
CA GLN A 371 0.92 -0.71 17.45
C GLN A 371 0.02 -1.53 18.40
N ASP A 372 0.23 -1.37 19.70
CA ASP A 372 -0.65 -1.88 20.78
C ASP A 372 -2.11 -1.42 20.60
N GLU A 373 -2.36 -0.28 19.96
CA GLU A 373 -3.73 0.22 19.68
C GLU A 373 -4.42 -0.57 18.56
N LEU A 374 -3.64 -1.09 17.60
CA LEU A 374 -4.14 -1.92 16.50
C LEU A 374 -4.34 -3.38 16.94
N PHE A 375 -3.37 -3.96 17.65
CA PHE A 375 -3.34 -5.41 17.94
C PHE A 375 -3.57 -5.76 19.41
N GLY A 376 -3.52 -4.81 20.33
CA GLY A 376 -3.66 -5.11 21.76
C GLY A 376 -2.61 -6.07 22.31
N THR A 377 -1.47 -6.25 21.62
CA THR A 377 -0.38 -7.18 21.97
C THR A 377 0.20 -6.86 23.35
N GLY A 378 0.18 -5.60 23.74
CA GLY A 378 0.45 -5.15 25.09
C GLY A 378 1.95 -5.08 25.35
N SER A 379 2.41 -3.85 25.62
CA SER A 379 3.74 -3.52 26.14
C SER A 379 4.85 -3.47 25.09
N ALA A 380 4.58 -2.92 23.91
CA ALA A 380 5.69 -2.51 23.09
C ALA A 380 6.22 -1.13 23.54
N ILE A 381 7.40 -1.14 24.16
CA ILE A 381 8.13 0.06 24.54
C ILE A 381 9.12 0.32 23.41
N ALA A 382 9.02 1.47 22.75
CA ALA A 382 9.97 1.90 21.72
C ALA A 382 11.41 1.59 22.10
N ALA A 383 12.18 0.97 21.20
CA ALA A 383 13.58 0.65 21.42
C ALA A 383 14.42 1.94 21.33
N THR A 384 15.00 2.33 22.46
CA THR A 384 15.83 3.53 22.61
C THR A 384 17.18 3.16 23.21
N PHE A 385 18.16 4.06 23.15
CA PHE A 385 19.42 3.85 23.87
C PHE A 385 19.27 3.89 25.40
N ASN A 386 18.12 4.34 25.93
CA ASN A 386 17.88 4.44 27.37
C ASN A 386 17.29 3.17 28.01
N ASN A 387 16.75 2.24 27.19
CA ASN A 387 16.10 1.01 27.66
C ASN A 387 16.75 -0.28 27.10
N GLU A 388 17.88 -0.17 26.43
CA GLU A 388 18.63 -1.30 25.89
C GLU A 388 19.25 -2.20 26.97
N THR A 389 19.52 -3.45 26.57
CA THR A 389 20.29 -4.42 27.36
C THR A 389 21.73 -4.43 26.88
N VAL A 390 22.68 -4.51 27.81
CA VAL A 390 24.12 -4.45 27.51
C VAL A 390 24.88 -5.55 28.22
N ALA A 391 25.71 -6.29 27.46
CA ALA A 391 26.72 -7.19 28.00
C ALA A 391 28.13 -6.68 27.67
N VAL A 392 29.02 -6.67 28.66
CA VAL A 392 30.40 -6.19 28.51
C VAL A 392 31.39 -7.24 28.98
N HIS A 393 32.35 -7.58 28.12
CA HIS A 393 33.52 -8.39 28.45
C HIS A 393 34.79 -7.58 28.21
N ALA A 394 35.61 -7.40 29.24
CA ALA A 394 36.90 -6.72 29.13
C ALA A 394 38.03 -7.64 29.58
N ASP A 395 39.11 -7.68 28.80
CA ASP A 395 40.32 -8.42 29.14
C ASP A 395 41.58 -7.64 28.76
N SER A 396 42.67 -7.91 29.48
CA SER A 396 43.98 -7.30 29.28
C SER A 396 45.04 -8.40 29.13
N PRO A 397 45.02 -9.16 28.02
CA PRO A 397 45.75 -10.41 27.93
C PRO A 397 47.28 -10.21 27.94
N GLY A 398 47.77 -9.09 27.39
CA GLY A 398 49.21 -8.87 27.17
C GLY A 398 49.83 -9.96 26.29
N SER A 399 49.02 -10.55 25.41
CA SER A 399 49.38 -11.68 24.55
C SER A 399 50.15 -11.17 23.33
N THR A 400 51.26 -11.84 22.99
CA THR A 400 52.02 -11.56 21.77
C THR A 400 51.22 -12.02 20.54
N ILE A 401 51.13 -11.16 19.53
CA ILE A 401 50.52 -11.48 18.25
C ILE A 401 51.53 -12.31 17.44
N PRO A 402 51.16 -13.51 16.94
CA PRO A 402 52.05 -14.32 16.12
C PRO A 402 52.45 -13.67 14.78
N ASP A 403 53.74 -13.37 14.65
CA ASP A 403 54.40 -12.77 13.47
C ASP A 403 54.27 -13.63 12.20
N ASN A 404 53.57 -13.10 11.19
CA ASN A 404 53.29 -13.74 9.89
C ASN A 404 52.79 -15.19 10.03
N GLN A 405 51.80 -15.42 10.90
CA GLN A 405 51.16 -16.72 11.07
C GLN A 405 49.64 -16.59 10.93
N SER A 406 49.07 -17.30 9.97
CA SER A 406 47.62 -17.25 9.73
C SER A 406 46.74 -17.85 10.83
N SER A 407 47.34 -18.49 11.83
CA SER A 407 46.61 -18.85 13.04
C SER A 407 46.24 -17.63 13.87
N GLY A 408 46.98 -16.52 13.75
CA GLY A 408 46.81 -15.31 14.55
C GLY A 408 46.87 -15.56 16.06
N LEU A 409 46.52 -14.53 16.82
CA LEU A 409 46.10 -14.59 18.22
C LEU A 409 44.57 -14.72 18.25
N THR A 410 44.06 -15.60 19.11
CA THR A 410 42.61 -15.71 19.36
C THR A 410 42.33 -15.59 20.85
N GLU A 411 41.48 -14.64 21.20
CA GLU A 411 40.92 -14.46 22.55
C GLU A 411 39.41 -14.74 22.51
N THR A 412 38.83 -15.12 23.65
CA THR A 412 37.40 -15.49 23.71
C THR A 412 36.69 -14.76 24.83
N ALA A 413 35.48 -14.28 24.56
CA ALA A 413 34.56 -13.72 25.54
C ALA A 413 33.38 -14.69 25.74
N VAL A 414 33.06 -15.03 27.00
CA VAL A 414 31.87 -15.83 27.33
C VAL A 414 30.80 -14.88 27.86
N ILE A 415 29.72 -14.72 27.10
CA ILE A 415 28.55 -13.92 27.44
C ILE A 415 27.47 -14.83 28.00
N THR A 416 26.88 -14.44 29.13
CA THR A 416 25.83 -15.22 29.82
C THR A 416 24.46 -14.57 29.79
N ASP A 417 24.41 -13.28 29.50
CA ASP A 417 23.18 -12.56 29.23
C ASP A 417 22.61 -13.04 27.89
N ASP A 418 21.29 -13.07 27.78
CA ASP A 418 20.55 -13.69 26.68
C ASP A 418 19.50 -12.71 26.19
N PHE A 419 19.77 -12.12 25.02
CA PHE A 419 19.03 -11.02 24.42
C PHE A 419 19.42 -10.93 22.93
N GLU A 420 18.54 -10.39 22.10
CA GLU A 420 18.78 -10.19 20.66
C GLU A 420 19.73 -9.01 20.46
N VAL A 421 20.72 -9.17 19.59
CA VAL A 421 21.77 -8.18 19.35
C VAL A 421 21.33 -7.18 18.30
N ASP A 422 21.54 -5.89 18.53
CA ASP A 422 21.43 -4.85 17.51
C ASP A 422 22.82 -4.47 17.00
N GLN A 423 23.71 -4.13 17.94
CA GLN A 423 24.96 -3.44 17.69
C GLN A 423 26.06 -4.01 18.58
N VAL A 424 27.28 -4.03 18.05
CA VAL A 424 28.47 -4.43 18.79
C VAL A 424 29.54 -3.34 18.72
N SER A 425 30.19 -3.07 19.84
CA SER A 425 31.38 -2.21 19.90
C SER A 425 32.56 -2.95 20.50
N VAL A 426 33.74 -2.82 19.88
CA VAL A 426 34.98 -3.48 20.30
C VAL A 426 36.07 -2.44 20.49
N TYR A 427 36.41 -2.17 21.75
CA TYR A 427 37.62 -1.43 22.09
C TYR A 427 38.84 -2.34 21.89
N ILE A 428 39.86 -1.83 21.21
CA ILE A 428 41.14 -2.52 20.96
C ILE A 428 42.29 -1.60 21.34
N ASN A 429 43.25 -2.15 22.11
CA ASN A 429 44.53 -1.55 22.41
C ASN A 429 45.67 -2.51 22.02
N ILE A 430 46.39 -2.21 20.95
CA ILE A 430 47.50 -3.02 20.43
C ILE A 430 48.76 -2.16 20.33
N GLU A 431 49.87 -2.67 20.84
CA GLU A 431 51.20 -2.14 20.53
C GLU A 431 51.75 -2.89 19.30
N HIS A 432 52.05 -2.21 18.18
CA HIS A 432 52.59 -2.83 16.96
C HIS A 432 53.40 -1.82 16.14
N GLY A 433 54.51 -2.24 15.53
CA GLY A 433 55.39 -1.36 14.73
C GLY A 433 54.87 -0.98 13.34
N SER A 434 53.72 -1.54 12.94
CA SER A 434 53.02 -1.26 11.69
C SER A 434 51.60 -1.84 11.77
N TYR A 435 50.57 -1.03 12.03
CA TYR A 435 49.20 -1.57 12.07
C TYR A 435 48.71 -2.11 10.71
N ARG A 436 49.40 -1.76 9.61
CA ARG A 436 49.05 -2.19 8.25
C ARG A 436 49.23 -3.68 8.01
N ASP A 437 49.93 -4.32 8.93
CA ASP A 437 50.22 -5.74 8.87
C ASP A 437 49.08 -6.51 9.55
N LEU A 438 48.18 -5.81 10.25
CA LEU A 438 47.17 -6.41 11.11
C LEU A 438 45.80 -6.53 10.43
N SER A 439 45.11 -7.63 10.72
CA SER A 439 43.67 -7.74 10.59
C SER A 439 43.03 -8.15 11.91
N ILE A 440 41.83 -7.62 12.17
CA ILE A 440 41.05 -7.86 13.40
C ILE A 440 39.66 -8.33 13.00
N GLU A 441 39.28 -9.51 13.48
CA GLU A 441 37.98 -10.13 13.21
C GLU A 441 37.28 -10.47 14.52
N LEU A 442 35.97 -10.24 14.58
CA LEU A 442 35.10 -10.71 15.66
C LEU A 442 34.14 -11.77 15.10
N THR A 443 34.05 -12.92 15.75
CA THR A 443 33.11 -13.99 15.39
C THR A 443 32.09 -14.21 16.51
N SER A 444 30.81 -14.22 16.16
CA SER A 444 29.69 -14.47 17.08
C SER A 444 29.50 -15.97 17.37
N PRO A 445 28.68 -16.32 18.37
CA PRO A 445 28.36 -17.71 18.68
C PRO A 445 27.70 -18.50 17.54
N SER A 446 26.96 -17.82 16.66
CA SER A 446 26.31 -18.42 15.49
C SER A 446 27.32 -18.74 14.37
N GLY A 447 28.50 -18.09 14.40
CA GLY A 447 29.57 -18.24 13.42
C GLY A 447 29.72 -17.06 12.46
N THR A 448 28.86 -16.04 12.54
CA THR A 448 28.99 -14.79 11.77
C THR A 448 30.29 -14.08 12.11
N THR A 449 30.96 -13.49 11.11
CA THR A 449 32.27 -12.83 11.33
C THR A 449 32.31 -11.42 10.75
N ALA A 450 32.56 -10.45 11.61
CA ALA A 450 32.81 -9.07 11.24
C ALA A 450 34.33 -8.82 11.09
N THR A 451 34.73 -8.25 9.96
CA THR A 451 36.08 -7.70 9.77
C THR A 451 36.10 -6.27 10.30
N LEU A 452 36.62 -6.07 11.50
CA LEU A 452 36.64 -4.76 12.17
C LEU A 452 37.75 -3.84 11.65
N PHE A 453 38.82 -4.45 11.13
CA PHE A 453 40.00 -3.77 10.63
C PHE A 453 40.78 -4.73 9.72
N ASP A 454 41.12 -4.34 8.49
CA ASP A 454 42.00 -5.14 7.60
C ASP A 454 43.04 -4.25 6.91
N ARG A 455 44.29 -4.32 7.39
CA ARG A 455 45.51 -3.84 6.71
C ARG A 455 45.33 -2.51 5.96
N PRO A 456 44.99 -1.43 6.66
CA PRO A 456 44.54 -0.22 5.99
C PRO A 456 45.63 0.53 5.25
N PHE A 457 45.18 1.51 4.46
CA PHE A 457 46.07 2.43 3.79
C PHE A 457 46.73 3.41 4.79
N GLY A 458 47.94 3.88 4.49
CA GLY A 458 48.68 4.83 5.34
C GLY A 458 49.92 4.26 6.02
N PHE A 459 50.41 4.92 7.06
CA PHE A 459 51.56 4.50 7.87
C PHE A 459 51.33 4.91 9.32
N GLY A 460 51.62 3.99 10.24
CA GLY A 460 51.72 4.29 11.65
C GLY A 460 51.83 3.02 12.48
N ASP A 461 51.90 3.26 13.78
CA ASP A 461 52.18 2.28 14.81
C ASP A 461 50.96 2.27 15.74
N ASP A 462 50.81 1.20 16.52
CA ASP A 462 49.80 1.03 17.57
C ASP A 462 48.33 1.21 17.13
N ILE A 463 47.40 0.63 17.88
CA ILE A 463 45.96 0.82 17.72
C ILE A 463 45.38 1.10 19.09
N GLU A 464 44.64 2.20 19.24
CA GLU A 464 43.80 2.47 20.41
C GLU A 464 42.49 3.09 19.90
N PHE A 465 41.46 2.26 19.69
CA PHE A 465 40.23 2.67 19.01
C PHE A 465 39.03 1.81 19.43
N VAL A 466 37.82 2.30 19.20
CA VAL A 466 36.56 1.55 19.37
C VAL A 466 35.96 1.28 17.99
N PHE A 467 35.92 0.02 17.59
CA PHE A 467 35.32 -0.40 16.33
C PHE A 467 33.83 -0.74 16.53
N GLY A 468 32.98 -0.38 15.58
CA GLY A 468 31.55 -0.75 15.55
C GLY A 468 31.27 -1.93 14.61
N SER A 469 30.18 -2.65 14.82
CA SER A 469 29.67 -3.58 13.81
C SER A 469 28.16 -3.78 13.89
N THR A 470 27.54 -3.88 12.72
CA THR A 470 26.09 -4.00 12.52
C THR A 470 25.66 -5.39 12.01
N ILE A 471 26.60 -6.23 11.55
CA ILE A 471 26.28 -7.55 10.93
C ILE A 471 25.60 -8.55 11.87
N PHE A 472 25.72 -8.36 13.19
CA PHE A 472 25.18 -9.29 14.19
C PHE A 472 23.71 -9.01 14.54
N TRP A 473 23.04 -8.10 13.82
CA TRP A 473 21.66 -7.71 14.08
C TRP A 473 20.71 -8.93 14.12
N GLY A 474 19.90 -9.04 15.16
CA GLY A 474 18.95 -10.14 15.38
C GLY A 474 19.57 -11.46 15.85
N GLU A 475 20.89 -11.54 16.07
CA GLU A 475 21.49 -12.74 16.66
C GLU A 475 21.32 -12.80 18.18
N MET A 476 21.33 -13.99 18.76
CA MET A 476 21.36 -14.14 20.22
C MET A 476 22.78 -13.85 20.78
N SER A 477 22.85 -13.00 21.80
CA SER A 477 24.11 -12.57 22.43
C SER A 477 24.83 -13.66 23.24
N VAL A 478 24.08 -14.63 23.77
CA VAL A 478 24.58 -15.64 24.71
C VAL A 478 25.59 -16.60 24.06
N SER A 479 26.53 -17.11 24.87
CA SER A 479 27.60 -18.05 24.52
C SER A 479 28.95 -17.38 24.18
N THR A 480 29.79 -18.07 23.40
CA THR A 480 31.21 -17.72 23.23
C THR A 480 31.44 -16.92 21.96
N TRP A 481 31.93 -15.69 22.14
CA TRP A 481 32.44 -14.82 21.10
C TRP A 481 33.97 -14.98 20.97
N SER A 482 34.51 -14.76 19.78
CA SER A 482 35.94 -14.93 19.50
C SER A 482 36.51 -13.70 18.81
N LEU A 483 37.54 -13.09 19.39
CA LEU A 483 38.34 -12.04 18.76
C LEU A 483 39.60 -12.66 18.16
N LYS A 484 39.86 -12.42 16.88
CA LYS A 484 41.08 -12.86 16.20
C LYS A 484 41.88 -11.65 15.73
N VAL A 485 43.18 -11.64 16.04
CA VAL A 485 44.14 -10.66 15.55
C VAL A 485 45.23 -11.39 14.78
N GLU A 486 45.36 -11.11 13.50
CA GLU A 486 46.35 -11.74 12.62
C GLU A 486 47.36 -10.70 12.12
N ASP A 487 48.63 -11.07 12.15
CA ASP A 487 49.72 -10.32 11.53
C ASP A 487 50.13 -11.05 10.24
N HIS A 488 50.06 -10.33 9.12
CA HIS A 488 50.22 -10.84 7.76
C HIS A 488 51.63 -10.69 7.20
N ASP A 489 52.47 -9.86 7.81
CA ASP A 489 53.81 -9.55 7.31
C ASP A 489 54.89 -9.92 8.33
N SER A 490 56.09 -10.25 7.83
CA SER A 490 57.16 -10.66 8.74
C SER A 490 57.95 -9.46 9.26
N GLY A 491 58.13 -9.33 10.56
CA GLY A 491 59.20 -8.51 11.13
C GLY A 491 58.82 -7.72 12.37
N ASP A 492 57.80 -6.87 12.26
CA ASP A 492 57.25 -6.16 13.41
C ASP A 492 56.41 -7.16 14.22
N VAL A 493 56.57 -7.15 15.54
CA VAL A 493 55.85 -8.09 16.42
C VAL A 493 55.09 -7.26 17.42
N GLY A 494 53.76 -7.40 17.46
CA GLY A 494 52.92 -6.66 18.40
C GLY A 494 52.40 -7.47 19.57
N THR A 495 51.69 -6.75 20.44
CA THR A 495 51.04 -7.26 21.65
C THR A 495 49.63 -6.71 21.74
N LEU A 496 48.64 -7.58 21.92
CA LEU A 496 47.30 -7.17 22.33
C LEU A 496 47.34 -6.84 23.83
N LEU A 497 47.23 -5.55 24.15
CA LEU A 497 47.30 -5.05 25.52
C LEU A 497 45.96 -5.18 26.21
N ASP A 498 44.91 -4.62 25.60
CA ASP A 498 43.56 -4.59 26.12
C ASP A 498 42.54 -4.78 24.98
N TRP A 499 41.41 -5.40 25.31
CA TRP A 499 40.23 -5.34 24.48
C TRP A 499 38.95 -5.36 25.32
N THR A 500 37.88 -4.78 24.79
CA THR A 500 36.55 -4.83 25.42
C THR A 500 35.49 -5.04 24.37
N LEU A 501 34.73 -6.12 24.50
CA LEU A 501 33.53 -6.40 23.73
C LEU A 501 32.31 -5.85 24.49
N SER A 502 31.56 -4.96 23.85
CA SER A 502 30.26 -4.47 24.34
C SER A 502 29.19 -4.83 23.32
N ILE A 503 28.16 -5.54 23.76
CA ILE A 503 27.04 -6.02 22.94
C ILE A 503 25.78 -5.33 23.46
N TYR A 504 25.01 -4.75 22.54
CA TYR A 504 23.80 -3.99 22.83
C TYR A 504 22.63 -4.58 22.07
N GLY A 505 21.44 -4.59 22.67
CA GLY A 505 20.22 -4.99 21.98
C GLY A 505 19.02 -5.15 22.92
N ASP A 506 17.98 -5.82 22.45
CA ASP A 506 16.69 -5.93 23.14
C ASP A 506 16.50 -7.23 23.90
N ASN A 507 15.82 -7.12 25.05
CA ASN A 507 15.41 -8.31 25.78
C ASN A 507 14.45 -9.12 24.92
N HIS A 508 14.84 -10.35 24.64
CA HIS A 508 14.02 -11.26 23.86
C HIS A 508 13.03 -12.02 24.76
N GLY A 509 11.82 -12.19 24.26
CA GLY A 509 10.71 -12.85 24.92
C GLY A 509 10.56 -14.31 24.49
N ALA A 510 9.35 -14.83 24.67
CA ALA A 510 8.92 -16.02 23.93
C ALA A 510 8.02 -15.65 22.74
N ASP A 511 7.68 -14.36 22.63
CA ASP A 511 6.80 -13.81 21.59
C ASP A 511 7.68 -13.30 20.45
N ASP A 512 7.54 -13.91 19.27
CA ASP A 512 8.33 -13.62 18.09
C ASP A 512 7.55 -12.80 17.04
N THR A 513 8.27 -11.98 16.27
CA THR A 513 7.73 -11.37 15.05
C THR A 513 8.57 -11.82 13.85
N PHE A 514 7.96 -12.62 12.97
CA PHE A 514 8.55 -13.09 11.73
C PHE A 514 8.23 -12.11 10.61
N ILE A 515 9.25 -11.41 10.12
CA ILE A 515 9.12 -10.35 9.12
C ILE A 515 9.45 -10.90 7.74
N TYR A 516 8.56 -10.66 6.79
CA TYR A 516 8.76 -10.98 5.39
C TYR A 516 8.69 -9.72 4.52
N THR A 517 9.64 -9.61 3.60
CA THR A 517 9.71 -8.53 2.61
C THR A 517 9.66 -9.11 1.20
N ASN A 518 9.57 -8.25 0.18
CA ASN A 518 9.68 -8.64 -1.23
C ASN A 518 10.94 -9.49 -1.55
N GLU A 519 12.02 -9.36 -0.75
CA GLU A 519 13.23 -10.19 -0.88
C GLU A 519 12.94 -11.69 -0.72
N PHE A 520 11.90 -12.10 0.01
CA PHE A 520 11.57 -13.51 0.20
C PHE A 520 11.24 -14.23 -1.11
N GLY A 521 10.84 -13.48 -2.15
CA GLY A 521 10.37 -13.97 -3.45
C GLY A 521 11.37 -14.77 -4.27
N ASP A 522 11.02 -15.08 -5.51
CA ASP A 522 11.72 -16.09 -6.34
C ASP A 522 13.21 -15.81 -6.62
N ALA A 523 13.61 -14.54 -6.55
CA ALA A 523 15.00 -14.10 -6.76
C ALA A 523 15.88 -14.18 -5.50
N PHE A 524 15.34 -14.63 -4.37
CA PHE A 524 16.08 -14.65 -3.10
C PHE A 524 17.38 -15.45 -3.17
N LYS A 525 18.51 -14.81 -2.83
CA LYS A 525 19.84 -15.41 -2.98
C LYS A 525 20.06 -16.64 -2.09
N ASP A 526 19.42 -16.68 -0.93
CA ASP A 526 19.61 -17.71 0.10
C ASP A 526 18.42 -18.68 0.14
N ASP A 527 17.83 -18.99 -1.02
CA ASP A 527 16.70 -19.91 -1.12
C ASP A 527 17.04 -21.31 -0.55
N ASP A 528 16.67 -21.53 0.71
CA ASP A 528 16.69 -22.81 1.39
C ASP A 528 15.26 -23.18 1.81
N SER A 529 14.88 -24.43 1.53
CA SER A 529 13.65 -25.02 2.05
C SER A 529 13.44 -24.87 3.56
N ALA A 530 14.51 -24.79 4.35
CA ALA A 530 14.43 -24.58 5.79
C ALA A 530 13.83 -23.21 6.15
N ARG A 531 14.05 -22.17 5.34
CA ARG A 531 13.49 -20.82 5.56
C ARG A 531 11.99 -20.74 5.23
N ARG A 532 11.44 -21.79 4.62
CA ARG A 532 10.03 -21.88 4.24
C ARG A 532 9.21 -22.71 5.22
N THR A 533 9.74 -22.97 6.40
CA THR A 533 9.01 -23.63 7.49
C THR A 533 9.23 -22.87 8.78
N LEU A 534 8.18 -22.20 9.25
CA LEU A 534 8.21 -21.54 10.56
C LEU A 534 8.21 -22.58 11.66
N SER A 535 9.04 -22.36 12.67
CA SER A 535 9.09 -23.17 13.87
C SER A 535 9.36 -22.26 15.05
N ASP A 536 8.40 -22.20 15.96
CA ASP A 536 8.52 -21.55 17.26
C ASP A 536 8.15 -22.55 18.39
N ASP A 537 8.71 -22.33 19.58
CA ASP A 537 8.56 -23.16 20.78
C ASP A 537 7.58 -22.62 21.85
N GLY A 538 7.02 -21.42 21.63
CA GLY A 538 5.71 -20.98 22.06
C GLY A 538 5.67 -19.54 22.58
N GLY A 539 4.92 -18.64 21.97
CA GLY A 539 4.62 -17.31 22.50
C GLY A 539 3.22 -16.86 22.15
N THR A 540 3.09 -15.55 21.93
CA THR A 540 2.06 -14.95 21.08
C THR A 540 2.77 -14.37 19.85
N ASP A 541 2.78 -15.14 18.77
CA ASP A 541 3.70 -14.91 17.66
C ASP A 541 3.01 -14.23 16.48
N THR A 542 3.80 -13.48 15.71
CA THR A 542 3.30 -12.63 14.62
C THR A 542 3.99 -12.96 13.30
N ILE A 543 3.21 -13.12 12.24
CA ILE A 543 3.71 -13.01 10.87
C ILE A 543 3.43 -11.59 10.38
N ASN A 544 4.48 -10.83 10.09
CA ASN A 544 4.37 -9.49 9.51
C ASN A 544 4.84 -9.50 8.06
N VAL A 545 3.93 -9.19 7.14
CA VAL A 545 4.17 -9.09 5.71
C VAL A 545 3.86 -7.69 5.16
N SER A 546 3.81 -6.67 6.03
CA SER A 546 3.43 -5.30 5.62
C SER A 546 4.37 -4.68 4.58
N ALA A 547 5.61 -5.16 4.51
CA ALA A 547 6.62 -4.74 3.54
C ALA A 547 6.48 -5.40 2.14
N ILE A 548 5.38 -6.09 1.86
CA ILE A 548 5.07 -6.67 0.56
C ILE A 548 4.15 -5.73 -0.21
N ASP A 549 4.49 -5.43 -1.48
CA ASP A 549 3.87 -4.35 -2.26
C ASP A 549 3.28 -4.79 -3.62
N LEU A 550 2.65 -3.81 -4.29
CA LEU A 550 1.93 -3.96 -5.55
C LEU A 550 2.83 -4.07 -6.79
N GLU A 551 4.11 -3.68 -6.76
CA GLU A 551 5.05 -4.04 -7.83
C GLU A 551 5.32 -5.55 -7.85
N GLY A 552 5.02 -6.25 -6.74
CA GLY A 552 4.94 -7.71 -6.62
C GLY A 552 3.59 -8.36 -6.96
N GLN A 553 2.45 -7.66 -6.89
CA GLN A 553 1.07 -8.21 -7.06
C GLN A 553 0.86 -9.60 -6.46
N GLU A 554 1.47 -9.86 -5.31
CA GLU A 554 1.34 -11.13 -4.62
C GLU A 554 0.43 -10.90 -3.43
N ASN A 555 -0.86 -11.10 -3.67
CA ASN A 555 -1.82 -11.37 -2.62
C ASN A 555 -1.21 -12.41 -1.68
N SER A 556 -1.01 -12.03 -0.43
CA SER A 556 -0.59 -12.92 0.62
C SER A 556 -1.75 -13.83 0.96
N ILE A 557 -1.53 -15.13 0.88
CA ILE A 557 -2.46 -16.14 1.39
C ILE A 557 -1.83 -16.65 2.67
N ILE A 558 -2.38 -16.26 3.82
CA ILE A 558 -1.80 -16.58 5.13
C ILE A 558 -2.74 -17.53 5.85
N ASN A 559 -2.28 -18.75 6.10
CA ASN A 559 -3.05 -19.76 6.81
C ASN A 559 -2.33 -20.15 8.11
N LEU A 560 -2.95 -19.82 9.25
CA LEU A 560 -2.40 -20.09 10.58
C LEU A 560 -2.59 -21.53 11.06
N LEU A 561 -3.21 -22.41 10.25
CA LEU A 561 -3.36 -23.83 10.57
C LEU A 561 -2.04 -24.58 10.34
N SER A 562 -1.52 -25.20 11.40
CA SER A 562 -0.27 -25.98 11.34
C SER A 562 -0.29 -27.04 10.23
N GLY A 563 0.72 -26.99 9.36
CA GLY A 563 0.90 -27.89 8.22
C GLY A 563 0.17 -27.48 6.94
N GLU A 564 -0.68 -26.45 6.97
CA GLU A 564 -1.24 -25.85 5.76
C GLU A 564 -0.23 -24.89 5.11
N ASN A 565 -0.45 -24.62 3.82
CA ASN A 565 0.43 -23.76 3.03
C ASN A 565 -0.12 -22.34 2.98
N SER A 566 0.73 -21.39 3.33
CA SER A 566 0.61 -19.98 2.99
C SER A 566 1.34 -19.69 1.67
N ALA A 567 1.02 -18.58 1.02
CA ALA A 567 1.76 -17.99 -0.08
C ALA A 567 2.13 -16.55 0.29
N ILE A 568 3.42 -16.26 0.41
CA ILE A 568 3.98 -14.96 0.79
C ILE A 568 5.09 -14.65 -0.20
N ALA A 569 5.08 -13.46 -0.80
CA ALA A 569 5.97 -13.09 -1.90
C ALA A 569 6.09 -14.21 -2.97
N GLY A 570 4.93 -14.76 -3.38
CA GLY A 570 4.86 -15.78 -4.44
C GLY A 570 5.34 -17.17 -4.02
N ARG A 571 5.82 -17.31 -2.78
CA ARG A 571 6.46 -18.52 -2.27
C ARG A 571 5.66 -19.17 -1.17
N THR A 572 5.73 -20.50 -1.15
CA THR A 572 5.08 -21.28 -0.12
C THR A 572 5.80 -21.13 1.21
N LEU A 573 5.05 -20.77 2.24
CA LEU A 573 5.46 -20.85 3.64
C LEU A 573 4.56 -21.86 4.36
N THR A 574 5.12 -22.66 5.26
CA THR A 574 4.35 -23.62 6.07
C THR A 574 4.63 -23.39 7.55
N ILE A 575 3.60 -23.39 8.39
CA ILE A 575 3.76 -23.42 9.85
C ILE A 575 4.06 -24.84 10.29
N GLY A 576 5.19 -25.03 10.98
CA GLY A 576 5.68 -26.31 11.45
C GLY A 576 4.74 -27.00 12.45
N THR A 577 4.95 -28.31 12.64
CA THR A 577 4.19 -29.06 13.65
C THR A 577 4.60 -28.63 15.06
N ASN A 578 3.62 -28.35 15.92
CA ASN A 578 3.77 -27.82 17.29
C ASN A 578 4.12 -26.33 17.38
N THR A 579 4.00 -25.59 16.29
CA THR A 579 4.07 -24.13 16.28
C THR A 579 2.65 -23.58 16.18
N THR A 580 2.36 -22.55 16.96
CA THR A 580 1.11 -21.79 16.91
C THR A 580 1.51 -20.36 16.62
N ILE A 581 0.82 -19.73 15.68
CA ILE A 581 0.98 -18.30 15.40
C ILE A 581 -0.40 -17.69 15.63
N GLU A 582 -0.44 -16.58 16.36
CA GLU A 582 -1.68 -15.93 16.77
C GLU A 582 -1.98 -14.72 15.89
N ASN A 583 -0.96 -14.02 15.42
CA ASN A 583 -1.12 -12.71 14.80
C ASN A 583 -0.65 -12.68 13.35
N VAL A 584 -1.35 -11.88 12.54
CA VAL A 584 -1.00 -11.57 11.15
C VAL A 584 -1.12 -10.07 10.91
N ILE A 585 -0.11 -9.52 10.26
CA ILE A 585 -0.10 -8.17 9.70
C ILE A 585 0.13 -8.32 8.21
N ALA A 586 -0.89 -8.03 7.41
CA ALA A 586 -0.83 -8.16 5.96
C ALA A 586 -0.44 -6.84 5.26
N GLY A 587 -0.36 -6.87 3.92
CA GLY A 587 0.35 -5.89 3.11
C GLY A 587 -0.56 -4.88 2.41
N GLU A 588 -0.22 -4.57 1.16
CA GLU A 588 -1.05 -3.72 0.28
C GLU A 588 -1.87 -4.52 -0.75
N GLY A 589 -1.74 -5.85 -0.71
CA GLY A 589 -2.41 -6.75 -1.63
C GLY A 589 -3.86 -7.01 -1.25
N ASN A 590 -4.57 -7.77 -2.08
CA ASN A 590 -5.88 -8.29 -1.72
C ASN A 590 -5.68 -9.63 -1.01
N ASP A 591 -5.43 -9.59 0.28
CA ASP A 591 -4.88 -10.69 1.06
C ASP A 591 -5.99 -11.65 1.54
N ILE A 592 -5.62 -12.92 1.72
CA ILE A 592 -6.52 -13.95 2.27
C ILE A 592 -5.91 -14.47 3.56
N ILE A 593 -6.60 -14.21 4.67
CA ILE A 593 -6.10 -14.51 6.01
C ILE A 593 -7.05 -15.52 6.69
N THR A 594 -6.50 -16.68 7.04
CA THR A 594 -7.21 -17.74 7.77
C THR A 594 -6.57 -17.94 9.15
N GLY A 595 -7.32 -17.64 10.20
CA GLY A 595 -6.96 -17.89 11.59
C GLY A 595 -7.01 -19.38 11.95
N ASN A 596 -6.75 -19.68 13.22
CA ASN A 596 -6.73 -21.04 13.74
C ASN A 596 -7.76 -21.24 14.87
N SER A 597 -7.40 -21.97 15.92
CA SER A 597 -8.30 -22.23 17.05
C SER A 597 -7.93 -21.45 18.31
N SER A 598 -6.87 -20.63 18.23
CA SER A 598 -6.42 -19.69 19.25
C SER A 598 -7.15 -18.37 19.11
N ASP A 599 -6.97 -17.46 20.07
CA ASP A 599 -7.45 -16.08 19.95
C ASP A 599 -6.49 -15.35 18.99
N ASN A 600 -6.95 -15.02 17.78
CA ASN A 600 -6.11 -14.45 16.72
C ASN A 600 -6.25 -12.92 16.60
N ASN A 601 -5.18 -12.22 16.23
CA ASN A 601 -5.25 -10.82 15.78
C ASN A 601 -4.86 -10.74 14.29
N LEU A 602 -5.82 -10.42 13.43
CA LEU A 602 -5.69 -10.44 11.98
C LEU A 602 -5.89 -9.03 11.42
N PHE A 603 -4.85 -8.50 10.77
CA PHE A 603 -4.89 -7.19 10.10
C PHE A 603 -4.62 -7.32 8.61
N GLY A 604 -5.52 -6.75 7.79
CA GLY A 604 -5.45 -6.78 6.33
C GLY A 604 -4.52 -5.72 5.76
N GLY A 605 -4.53 -4.52 6.32
CA GLY A 605 -3.66 -3.45 5.88
C GLY A 605 -4.34 -2.58 4.84
N ARG A 606 -3.83 -2.56 3.61
CA ARG A 606 -4.48 -1.90 2.46
C ARG A 606 -4.90 -2.98 1.48
N GLY A 607 -6.00 -2.76 0.77
CA GLY A 607 -6.46 -3.68 -0.28
C GLY A 607 -7.88 -4.16 -0.02
N THR A 608 -8.30 -5.18 -0.76
CA THR A 608 -9.58 -5.88 -0.55
C THR A 608 -9.29 -7.22 0.09
N ASP A 609 -9.40 -7.29 1.42
CA ASP A 609 -8.94 -8.44 2.17
C ASP A 609 -10.06 -9.41 2.53
N TRP A 610 -9.71 -10.68 2.69
CA TRP A 610 -10.63 -11.75 3.06
C TRP A 610 -10.19 -12.43 4.34
N PHE A 611 -11.08 -12.48 5.34
CA PHE A 611 -10.80 -13.04 6.65
C PHE A 611 -11.69 -14.24 6.97
N GLU A 612 -11.08 -15.31 7.47
CA GLU A 612 -11.74 -16.38 8.20
C GLU A 612 -11.06 -16.53 9.57
N GLY A 613 -11.64 -15.96 10.64
CA GLY A 613 -11.05 -15.99 11.99
C GLY A 613 -10.94 -17.41 12.55
N GLY A 614 -11.96 -18.24 12.32
CA GLY A 614 -11.98 -19.62 12.78
C GLY A 614 -12.66 -19.75 14.15
N ALA A 615 -12.01 -20.44 15.08
CA ALA A 615 -12.53 -20.55 16.45
C ALA A 615 -11.57 -19.82 17.39
N GLY A 616 -12.08 -19.14 18.39
CA GLY A 616 -11.20 -18.33 19.24
C GLY A 616 -11.95 -17.12 19.73
N ASN A 617 -11.24 -16.15 20.30
CA ASN A 617 -11.75 -14.80 20.36
C ASN A 617 -10.89 -13.92 19.47
N ASP A 618 -11.37 -13.64 18.26
CA ASP A 618 -10.53 -13.08 17.22
C ASP A 618 -10.74 -11.57 17.07
N LEU A 619 -9.65 -10.81 16.96
CA LEU A 619 -9.67 -9.43 16.51
C LEU A 619 -9.41 -9.41 15.01
N ILE A 620 -10.39 -8.95 14.24
CA ILE A 620 -10.30 -8.82 12.78
C ILE A 620 -10.37 -7.33 12.45
N PHE A 621 -9.34 -6.85 11.78
CA PHE A 621 -9.25 -5.46 11.33
C PHE A 621 -8.93 -5.44 9.84
N GLY A 622 -9.91 -5.04 9.01
CA GLY A 622 -9.72 -4.98 7.55
C GLY A 622 -8.66 -3.94 7.20
N GLY A 623 -8.92 -2.69 7.59
CA GLY A 623 -8.00 -1.59 7.36
C GLY A 623 -8.54 -0.71 6.23
N ARG A 624 -7.70 -0.36 5.27
CA ARG A 624 -8.10 0.50 4.16
C ARG A 624 -8.48 -0.35 2.95
N GLY A 625 -9.69 -0.14 2.47
CA GLY A 625 -10.19 -0.73 1.23
C GLY A 625 -11.55 -1.34 1.46
N ILE A 626 -11.80 -2.53 0.89
CA ILE A 626 -13.10 -3.21 0.99
C ILE A 626 -12.87 -4.60 1.53
N ASP A 627 -13.26 -4.83 2.78
CA ASP A 627 -12.84 -6.03 3.49
C ASP A 627 -13.99 -6.98 3.78
N THR A 628 -13.71 -8.28 3.71
CA THR A 628 -14.69 -9.36 3.87
C THR A 628 -14.43 -10.20 5.11
N ALA A 629 -15.40 -10.24 6.02
CA ALA A 629 -15.45 -11.24 7.09
C ALA A 629 -16.32 -12.44 6.67
N PHE A 630 -15.71 -13.63 6.64
CA PHE A 630 -16.35 -14.86 6.18
C PHE A 630 -16.60 -15.86 7.32
N TYR A 631 -17.87 -16.25 7.48
CA TYR A 631 -18.33 -17.23 8.47
C TYR A 631 -18.97 -18.48 7.84
N GLY A 632 -18.79 -18.70 6.54
CA GLY A 632 -19.43 -19.79 5.79
C GLY A 632 -19.13 -21.20 6.32
N ASN A 633 -17.99 -21.39 6.99
CA ASN A 633 -17.58 -22.67 7.57
C ASN A 633 -18.06 -22.90 9.01
N ALA A 634 -18.82 -21.96 9.60
CA ALA A 634 -19.31 -22.08 10.97
C ALA A 634 -20.25 -23.30 11.14
N GLY A 635 -20.14 -24.02 12.27
CA GLY A 635 -20.89 -25.26 12.52
C GLY A 635 -22.36 -25.05 12.95
N GLY A 636 -22.87 -23.83 12.87
CA GLY A 636 -24.20 -23.39 13.31
C GLY A 636 -24.38 -21.90 12.98
N GLY A 637 -25.61 -21.38 13.15
CA GLY A 637 -25.90 -19.99 12.82
C GLY A 637 -25.07 -18.97 13.63
N VAL A 638 -24.74 -17.87 12.97
CA VAL A 638 -23.92 -16.77 13.45
C VAL A 638 -24.73 -15.49 13.67
N THR A 639 -24.26 -14.64 14.57
CA THR A 639 -24.81 -13.33 14.88
C THR A 639 -23.67 -12.32 14.88
N VAL A 640 -23.61 -11.49 13.86
CA VAL A 640 -22.54 -10.51 13.67
C VAL A 640 -23.16 -9.13 13.50
N ASP A 641 -22.57 -8.14 14.15
CA ASP A 641 -23.02 -6.75 14.18
C ASP A 641 -21.82 -5.81 14.00
N LEU A 642 -21.63 -5.29 12.79
CA LEU A 642 -20.49 -4.44 12.43
C LEU A 642 -20.50 -3.06 13.10
N GLY A 643 -21.63 -2.68 13.72
CA GLY A 643 -21.67 -1.48 14.59
C GLY A 643 -21.20 -1.75 16.03
N ILE A 644 -20.71 -2.95 16.33
CA ILE A 644 -20.04 -3.30 17.58
C ILE A 644 -18.58 -3.62 17.27
N THR A 645 -17.68 -2.71 17.65
CA THR A 645 -16.23 -2.83 17.43
C THR A 645 -15.49 -3.50 18.60
N ASP A 646 -16.19 -3.78 19.69
CA ASP A 646 -15.72 -4.60 20.81
C ASP A 646 -16.10 -6.08 20.57
N PHE A 647 -15.45 -7.01 21.29
CA PHE A 647 -15.74 -8.44 21.23
C PHE A 647 -17.24 -8.77 21.40
N GLN A 648 -17.82 -9.48 20.43
CA GLN A 648 -19.22 -9.90 20.36
C GLN A 648 -19.33 -11.41 20.17
N SER A 649 -20.33 -12.05 20.77
CA SER A 649 -20.51 -13.49 20.61
C SER A 649 -21.09 -13.81 19.23
N ILE A 650 -20.33 -14.54 18.42
CA ILE A 650 -20.70 -14.84 17.04
C ILE A 650 -21.64 -16.03 16.97
N GLY A 651 -21.41 -17.11 17.73
CA GLY A 651 -22.17 -18.36 17.58
C GLY A 651 -21.46 -19.34 16.64
N GLY A 652 -22.14 -20.38 16.16
CA GLY A 652 -21.56 -21.37 15.24
C GLY A 652 -20.30 -22.15 15.69
N GLY A 653 -19.78 -21.90 16.90
CA GLY A 653 -18.47 -22.39 17.34
C GLY A 653 -17.30 -21.45 17.02
N GLN A 654 -17.56 -20.23 16.57
CA GLN A 654 -16.54 -19.22 16.23
C GLN A 654 -15.99 -18.52 17.48
N GLY A 655 -16.84 -18.29 18.50
CA GLY A 655 -16.41 -17.71 19.78
C GLY A 655 -16.85 -16.26 19.95
N PHE A 656 -15.93 -15.38 20.38
CA PHE A 656 -16.21 -13.94 20.49
C PHE A 656 -15.25 -13.15 19.61
N ASP A 657 -15.76 -12.45 18.61
CA ASP A 657 -14.89 -11.74 17.67
C ASP A 657 -15.10 -10.23 17.80
N ALA A 658 -14.08 -9.44 17.56
CA ALA A 658 -14.16 -7.99 17.40
C ALA A 658 -13.82 -7.65 15.95
N LEU A 659 -14.75 -6.99 15.25
CA LEU A 659 -14.59 -6.66 13.83
C LEU A 659 -14.56 -5.14 13.68
N ARG A 660 -13.63 -4.65 12.87
CA ARG A 660 -13.43 -3.23 12.56
C ARG A 660 -13.07 -3.09 11.08
N ASP A 661 -13.56 -2.03 10.46
CA ASP A 661 -13.32 -1.70 9.05
C ASP A 661 -13.59 -2.93 8.16
N ILE A 662 -14.85 -3.39 8.19
CA ILE A 662 -15.35 -4.51 7.39
C ILE A 662 -16.59 -4.03 6.65
N GLU A 663 -16.62 -4.23 5.34
CA GLU A 663 -17.70 -3.79 4.47
C GLU A 663 -18.58 -4.98 4.05
N TYR A 664 -17.97 -6.14 3.85
CA TYR A 664 -18.61 -7.37 3.40
C TYR A 664 -18.71 -8.40 4.51
N LEU A 665 -19.91 -8.94 4.72
CA LEU A 665 -20.17 -9.93 5.76
C LEU A 665 -20.92 -11.13 5.17
N ILE A 666 -20.29 -12.29 5.26
CA ILE A 666 -20.82 -13.56 4.73
C ILE A 666 -21.11 -14.51 5.89
N GLY A 667 -22.36 -14.93 6.00
CA GLY A 667 -22.87 -15.89 6.98
C GLY A 667 -22.55 -17.35 6.64
N SER A 668 -23.12 -18.23 7.45
CA SER A 668 -23.06 -19.69 7.39
C SER A 668 -24.27 -20.29 6.64
N ASP A 669 -24.25 -21.60 6.40
CA ASP A 669 -25.43 -22.32 5.85
C ASP A 669 -26.52 -22.59 6.93
N HIS A 670 -26.67 -21.69 7.88
CA HIS A 670 -27.61 -21.78 8.99
C HIS A 670 -28.30 -20.45 9.25
N ASN A 671 -29.35 -20.48 10.10
CA ASN A 671 -30.11 -19.27 10.41
C ASN A 671 -29.25 -18.20 11.11
N ASP A 672 -28.94 -17.14 10.37
CA ASP A 672 -28.01 -16.10 10.76
C ASP A 672 -28.69 -14.78 11.12
N THR A 673 -27.93 -13.93 11.80
CA THR A 673 -28.28 -12.54 12.04
C THR A 673 -27.08 -11.67 11.72
N LEU A 674 -27.09 -11.09 10.52
CA LEU A 674 -26.01 -10.24 10.03
C LEU A 674 -26.48 -8.79 10.04
N LYS A 675 -25.68 -7.91 10.64
CA LYS A 675 -26.00 -6.49 10.69
C LYS A 675 -24.80 -5.64 10.29
N GLY A 676 -25.04 -4.71 9.38
CA GLY A 676 -24.08 -3.69 8.95
C GLY A 676 -23.79 -2.64 10.02
N SER A 677 -23.10 -1.61 9.57
CA SER A 677 -22.51 -0.51 10.33
C SER A 677 -23.31 0.76 10.11
N ALA A 678 -22.66 1.92 9.94
CA ALA A 678 -23.31 3.13 9.41
C ALA A 678 -22.77 3.49 8.00
N SER A 679 -21.77 2.74 7.54
CA SER A 679 -21.24 2.76 6.18
C SER A 679 -22.02 1.80 5.29
N ASP A 680 -21.84 1.91 3.98
CA ASP A 680 -22.44 1.01 2.99
C ASP A 680 -21.90 -0.41 3.17
N ASN A 681 -22.77 -1.38 3.47
CA ASN A 681 -22.36 -2.77 3.68
C ASN A 681 -22.98 -3.74 2.67
N VAL A 682 -22.27 -4.84 2.42
CA VAL A 682 -22.78 -5.98 1.65
C VAL A 682 -22.96 -7.17 2.56
N LEU A 683 -24.19 -7.69 2.62
CA LEU A 683 -24.57 -8.79 3.50
C LEU A 683 -25.02 -10.01 2.69
N LYS A 684 -24.46 -11.17 3.00
CA LYS A 684 -24.82 -12.45 2.40
C LYS A 684 -25.13 -13.47 3.48
N GLY A 685 -26.40 -13.86 3.59
CA GLY A 685 -26.88 -14.81 4.61
C GLY A 685 -26.33 -16.22 4.42
N GLY A 686 -26.43 -16.74 3.19
CA GLY A 686 -26.21 -18.15 2.90
C GLY A 686 -27.52 -18.94 2.96
N ALA A 687 -27.45 -20.26 3.11
CA ALA A 687 -28.65 -21.05 3.34
C ALA A 687 -29.18 -20.83 4.76
N GLY A 688 -30.48 -20.69 4.97
CA GLY A 688 -30.95 -20.49 6.35
C GLY A 688 -32.34 -19.91 6.45
N ASP A 689 -32.69 -19.40 7.64
CA ASP A 689 -33.73 -18.38 7.69
C ASP A 689 -33.08 -17.16 8.34
N ASP A 690 -32.62 -16.21 7.54
CA ASP A 690 -31.65 -15.21 7.97
C ASP A 690 -32.29 -13.86 8.27
N PHE A 691 -31.63 -13.10 9.13
CA PHE A 691 -31.98 -11.71 9.39
C PHE A 691 -30.84 -10.80 8.94
N LEU A 692 -31.03 -10.11 7.82
CA LEU A 692 -30.08 -9.15 7.26
C LEU A 692 -30.55 -7.73 7.59
N ARG A 693 -29.64 -6.92 8.14
CA ARG A 693 -29.93 -5.53 8.48
C ARG A 693 -28.76 -4.60 8.21
N GLY A 694 -28.88 -3.72 7.23
CA GLY A 694 -27.81 -2.78 6.85
C GLY A 694 -27.58 -1.68 7.90
N ARG A 695 -28.56 -0.77 8.04
CA ARG A 695 -28.74 0.32 9.04
C ARG A 695 -28.70 1.70 8.37
N GLU A 696 -27.66 2.49 8.61
CA GLU A 696 -27.40 3.74 7.88
C GLU A 696 -26.38 3.39 6.79
N GLY A 697 -26.33 4.16 5.71
CA GLY A 697 -25.61 3.78 4.50
C GLY A 697 -26.56 3.28 3.42
N ILE A 698 -26.00 2.83 2.32
CA ILE A 698 -26.66 2.16 1.20
C ILE A 698 -26.23 0.70 1.24
N ASP A 699 -27.11 -0.14 1.76
CA ASP A 699 -26.76 -1.53 2.06
C ASP A 699 -27.31 -2.50 1.01
N THR A 700 -26.50 -3.51 0.66
CA THR A 700 -26.83 -4.50 -0.38
C THR A 700 -26.96 -5.90 0.22
N ALA A 701 -28.05 -6.60 -0.08
CA ALA A 701 -28.16 -8.03 0.17
C ALA A 701 -27.88 -8.84 -1.10
N ARG A 702 -27.03 -9.88 -1.00
CA ARG A 702 -26.49 -10.62 -2.15
C ARG A 702 -26.94 -12.09 -2.17
N TYR A 703 -27.38 -12.58 -3.33
CA TYR A 703 -27.86 -13.96 -3.54
C TYR A 703 -27.22 -14.66 -4.75
N ASP A 704 -26.03 -14.21 -5.14
CA ASP A 704 -25.31 -14.64 -6.35
C ASP A 704 -24.89 -16.13 -6.37
N ASP A 705 -24.91 -16.81 -5.22
CA ASP A 705 -24.64 -18.25 -5.11
C ASP A 705 -25.90 -19.10 -4.89
N ALA A 706 -27.09 -18.49 -4.92
CA ALA A 706 -28.33 -19.23 -4.84
C ALA A 706 -28.43 -20.24 -5.99
N LEU A 707 -28.89 -21.44 -5.68
CA LEU A 707 -28.97 -22.57 -6.62
C LEU A 707 -30.31 -22.61 -7.38
N ALA A 708 -31.14 -21.59 -7.21
CA ALA A 708 -32.40 -21.35 -7.89
C ALA A 708 -32.75 -19.86 -7.81
N GLY A 709 -33.65 -19.41 -8.69
CA GLY A 709 -34.14 -18.04 -8.70
C GLY A 709 -34.76 -17.63 -7.36
N VAL A 710 -34.48 -16.39 -6.95
CA VAL A 710 -34.85 -15.78 -5.69
C VAL A 710 -36.07 -14.87 -5.83
N SER A 711 -36.93 -14.84 -4.82
CA SER A 711 -38.07 -13.92 -4.77
C SER A 711 -38.02 -13.05 -3.53
N ILE A 712 -37.76 -11.76 -3.71
CA ILE A 712 -37.50 -10.82 -2.61
C ILE A 712 -38.34 -9.56 -2.78
N ASP A 713 -38.91 -9.08 -1.67
CA ASP A 713 -39.60 -7.80 -1.56
C ASP A 713 -39.05 -7.01 -0.37
N LEU A 714 -38.28 -5.94 -0.63
CA LEU A 714 -37.66 -5.12 0.42
C LEU A 714 -38.67 -4.35 1.28
N ALA A 715 -39.88 -4.06 0.78
CA ALA A 715 -40.94 -3.46 1.59
C ALA A 715 -41.57 -4.45 2.59
N ASN A 716 -41.45 -5.75 2.33
CA ASN A 716 -41.91 -6.80 3.24
C ASN A 716 -40.90 -7.06 4.37
N LYS A 717 -41.04 -6.33 5.48
CA LYS A 717 -40.15 -6.44 6.65
C LYS A 717 -40.34 -7.72 7.51
N LYS A 718 -40.91 -8.79 6.97
CA LYS A 718 -41.10 -10.10 7.60
C LYS A 718 -40.27 -11.15 6.88
N TYR A 719 -40.08 -12.31 7.53
CA TYR A 719 -39.55 -13.48 6.86
C TYR A 719 -40.36 -13.83 5.61
N GLN A 720 -39.68 -13.90 4.47
CA GLN A 720 -40.21 -14.27 3.17
C GLN A 720 -39.36 -15.37 2.58
N VAL A 721 -40.00 -16.35 1.94
CA VAL A 721 -39.29 -17.45 1.29
C VAL A 721 -38.54 -16.85 0.10
N VAL A 722 -37.21 -16.90 0.15
CA VAL A 722 -36.33 -16.38 -0.90
C VAL A 722 -36.21 -17.41 -2.01
N SER A 723 -35.70 -18.60 -1.69
CA SER A 723 -35.67 -19.76 -2.58
C SER A 723 -35.74 -21.06 -1.79
N SER A 724 -35.68 -22.21 -2.48
CA SER A 724 -35.70 -23.51 -1.80
C SER A 724 -34.41 -23.86 -1.06
N ASP A 725 -33.29 -23.28 -1.48
CA ASP A 725 -31.95 -23.52 -0.95
C ASP A 725 -31.48 -22.40 -0.02
N GLN A 726 -31.94 -21.16 -0.21
CA GLN A 726 -31.65 -20.03 0.67
C GLN A 726 -32.59 -19.96 1.88
N GLY A 727 -33.78 -20.57 1.78
CA GLY A 727 -34.78 -20.61 2.87
C GLY A 727 -35.60 -19.33 3.00
N SER A 728 -35.87 -18.86 4.21
CA SER A 728 -36.73 -17.68 4.43
C SER A 728 -36.01 -16.55 5.14
N ASP A 729 -35.84 -15.41 4.48
CA ASP A 729 -35.05 -14.30 5.02
C ASP A 729 -35.91 -13.09 5.35
N ARG A 730 -35.37 -12.25 6.24
CA ARG A 730 -35.96 -11.01 6.68
C ARG A 730 -34.96 -9.88 6.51
N PHE A 731 -35.42 -8.81 5.88
CA PHE A 731 -34.63 -7.61 5.62
C PHE A 731 -35.14 -6.42 6.43
N SER A 732 -34.24 -5.55 6.86
CA SER A 732 -34.52 -4.23 7.44
C SER A 732 -33.38 -3.31 7.08
N ASP A 733 -33.67 -2.06 6.69
CA ASP A 733 -32.61 -1.10 6.41
C ASP A 733 -31.63 -1.69 5.35
N ILE A 734 -32.20 -2.17 4.23
CA ILE A 734 -31.48 -2.73 3.07
C ILE A 734 -32.12 -2.06 1.87
N GLU A 735 -31.29 -1.44 1.04
CA GLU A 735 -31.70 -0.61 -0.09
C GLU A 735 -31.47 -1.34 -1.41
N ASN A 736 -30.47 -2.22 -1.50
CA ASN A 736 -30.07 -2.84 -2.76
C ASN A 736 -30.15 -4.36 -2.71
N LEU A 737 -30.34 -4.97 -3.88
CA LEU A 737 -30.36 -6.41 -4.08
C LEU A 737 -29.49 -6.80 -5.27
N LEU A 738 -28.73 -7.87 -5.10
CA LEU A 738 -28.17 -8.64 -6.21
C LEU A 738 -28.82 -10.03 -6.23
N GLY A 739 -29.38 -10.37 -7.39
CA GLY A 739 -29.99 -11.64 -7.72
C GLY A 739 -29.01 -12.81 -7.82
N SER A 740 -29.55 -13.93 -8.26
CA SER A 740 -28.87 -15.18 -8.54
C SER A 740 -28.43 -15.25 -10.00
N ILE A 741 -28.12 -16.45 -10.48
CA ILE A 741 -27.85 -16.70 -11.90
C ILE A 741 -29.07 -17.32 -12.63
N PHE A 742 -30.25 -17.19 -12.05
CA PHE A 742 -31.51 -17.78 -12.51
C PHE A 742 -32.63 -16.74 -12.45
N ASP A 743 -33.73 -17.02 -13.15
CA ASP A 743 -34.95 -16.19 -13.17
C ASP A 743 -35.42 -15.75 -11.77
N ASP A 744 -35.20 -14.50 -11.44
CA ASP A 744 -35.45 -13.87 -10.16
C ASP A 744 -36.71 -13.00 -10.17
N SER A 745 -37.21 -12.69 -8.97
CA SER A 745 -38.24 -11.67 -8.77
C SER A 745 -37.82 -10.73 -7.65
N LEU A 746 -37.24 -9.59 -8.02
CA LEU A 746 -36.68 -8.60 -7.12
C LEU A 746 -37.62 -7.39 -7.03
N ARG A 747 -37.99 -6.99 -5.81
CA ARG A 747 -38.81 -5.79 -5.58
C ARG A 747 -38.18 -4.86 -4.55
N GLY A 748 -38.03 -3.61 -4.93
CA GLY A 748 -37.55 -2.51 -4.12
C GLY A 748 -38.59 -2.00 -3.11
N SER A 749 -38.39 -0.76 -2.70
CA SER A 749 -39.08 -0.06 -1.62
C SER A 749 -39.67 1.27 -2.11
N ASP A 750 -39.97 2.21 -1.20
CA ASP A 750 -40.35 3.58 -1.60
C ASP A 750 -39.12 4.54 -1.58
N ASP A 751 -37.93 4.00 -1.27
CA ASP A 751 -36.63 4.67 -1.28
C ASP A 751 -35.86 4.27 -2.55
N GLY A 752 -34.85 5.05 -2.98
CA GLY A 752 -34.06 4.72 -4.17
C GLY A 752 -33.25 3.44 -4.00
N ASN A 753 -33.38 2.50 -4.93
CA ASN A 753 -32.79 1.17 -4.89
C ASN A 753 -31.90 0.89 -6.10
N VAL A 754 -30.84 0.10 -5.92
CA VAL A 754 -30.13 -0.60 -6.99
C VAL A 754 -30.54 -2.07 -6.94
N LEU A 755 -31.18 -2.54 -8.02
CA LEU A 755 -31.66 -3.91 -8.15
C LEU A 755 -31.01 -4.52 -9.39
N ASP A 756 -30.12 -5.49 -9.17
CA ASP A 756 -29.40 -6.21 -10.21
C ASP A 756 -29.92 -7.66 -10.27
N GLY A 757 -30.48 -8.04 -11.43
CA GLY A 757 -31.03 -9.38 -11.70
C GLY A 757 -29.95 -10.45 -11.87
N GLY A 758 -28.77 -10.09 -12.37
CA GLY A 758 -27.68 -11.01 -12.65
C GLY A 758 -27.87 -11.76 -13.97
N LEU A 759 -28.06 -13.08 -13.91
CA LEU A 759 -28.36 -13.89 -15.10
C LEU A 759 -29.74 -14.50 -14.95
N GLY A 760 -30.43 -14.76 -16.06
CA GLY A 760 -31.76 -15.35 -16.04
C GLY A 760 -32.79 -14.38 -16.59
N ASN A 761 -34.04 -14.82 -16.69
CA ASN A 761 -35.12 -13.93 -17.12
C ASN A 761 -35.80 -13.36 -15.88
N ASP A 762 -35.46 -12.13 -15.53
CA ASP A 762 -35.74 -11.54 -14.24
C ASP A 762 -36.95 -10.61 -14.26
N LEU A 763 -37.65 -10.56 -13.12
CA LEU A 763 -38.73 -9.60 -12.88
C LEU A 763 -38.29 -8.61 -11.81
N ILE A 764 -38.01 -7.37 -12.21
CA ILE A 764 -37.47 -6.34 -11.32
C ILE A 764 -38.49 -5.19 -11.17
N GLU A 765 -38.84 -4.83 -9.93
CA GLU A 765 -39.81 -3.78 -9.61
C GLU A 765 -39.22 -2.76 -8.61
N GLY A 766 -38.87 -1.54 -9.05
CA GLY A 766 -38.30 -0.47 -8.20
C GLY A 766 -39.31 0.14 -7.23
N ARG A 767 -40.54 0.39 -7.71
CA ARG A 767 -41.71 1.02 -7.04
C ARG A 767 -41.61 2.52 -6.88
N GLY A 768 -40.98 3.04 -5.85
CA GLY A 768 -40.94 4.46 -5.57
C GLY A 768 -39.52 4.81 -5.20
N GLY A 769 -38.99 5.93 -5.69
CA GLY A 769 -37.58 6.23 -5.45
C GLY A 769 -36.94 6.83 -6.67
N HIS A 770 -35.62 6.72 -6.75
CA HIS A 770 -34.87 6.93 -7.98
C HIS A 770 -34.05 5.67 -8.15
N ASP A 771 -34.58 4.73 -8.92
CA ASP A 771 -34.09 3.36 -8.91
C ASP A 771 -33.17 3.09 -10.10
N LEU A 772 -32.15 2.25 -9.91
CA LEU A 772 -31.40 1.60 -10.98
C LEU A 772 -31.86 0.15 -11.05
N LEU A 773 -32.52 -0.20 -12.16
CA LEU A 773 -32.92 -1.57 -12.45
C LEU A 773 -31.99 -2.10 -13.54
N ASP A 774 -31.15 -3.05 -13.18
CA ASP A 774 -30.24 -3.74 -14.09
C ASP A 774 -30.73 -5.18 -14.27
N GLY A 775 -31.19 -5.51 -15.49
CA GLY A 775 -31.66 -6.85 -15.86
C GLY A 775 -30.51 -7.85 -15.99
N GLY A 776 -29.33 -7.39 -16.38
CA GLY A 776 -28.18 -8.26 -16.60
C GLY A 776 -28.30 -9.07 -17.89
N SER A 777 -28.38 -10.40 -17.81
CA SER A 777 -28.47 -11.26 -19.01
C SER A 777 -29.70 -12.16 -18.99
N GLY A 778 -30.54 -12.04 -20.00
CA GLY A 778 -31.75 -12.83 -20.20
C GLY A 778 -32.84 -11.97 -20.81
N ASP A 779 -34.05 -12.49 -20.92
CA ASP A 779 -35.18 -11.65 -21.35
C ASP A 779 -35.90 -11.13 -20.10
N ASP A 780 -35.60 -9.88 -19.73
CA ASP A 780 -35.96 -9.30 -18.45
C ASP A 780 -37.23 -8.44 -18.51
N THR A 781 -37.86 -8.25 -17.36
CA THR A 781 -39.06 -7.43 -17.19
C THR A 781 -38.86 -6.41 -16.08
N LEU A 782 -38.82 -5.12 -16.44
CA LEU A 782 -38.42 -4.02 -15.57
C LEU A 782 -39.59 -3.04 -15.32
N LEU A 783 -39.86 -2.76 -14.05
CA LEU A 783 -40.91 -1.86 -13.56
C LEU A 783 -40.33 -0.82 -12.57
N GLY A 784 -39.91 0.36 -13.03
CA GLY A 784 -39.34 1.40 -12.14
C GLY A 784 -40.37 2.06 -11.23
N GLY A 785 -41.60 2.27 -11.71
CA GLY A 785 -42.65 2.87 -10.91
C GLY A 785 -42.58 4.40 -10.84
N GLN A 786 -42.59 4.99 -9.64
CA GLN A 786 -42.56 6.43 -9.39
C GLN A 786 -41.13 6.91 -9.17
N GLY A 787 -40.62 7.77 -10.03
CA GLY A 787 -39.25 8.19 -9.77
C GLY A 787 -38.52 8.85 -10.91
N ARG A 788 -37.20 8.80 -10.77
CA ARG A 788 -36.24 9.10 -11.82
C ARG A 788 -35.38 7.85 -11.95
N ASP A 789 -35.88 6.92 -12.75
CA ASP A 789 -35.42 5.54 -12.73
C ASP A 789 -34.58 5.26 -13.98
N THR A 790 -33.59 4.40 -13.86
CA THR A 790 -32.83 3.87 -14.98
C THR A 790 -33.27 2.43 -15.20
N TYR A 791 -33.67 2.13 -16.42
CA TYR A 791 -34.02 0.81 -16.91
C TYR A 791 -32.87 0.37 -17.81
N ASP A 792 -32.04 -0.53 -17.30
CA ASP A 792 -30.97 -1.17 -18.06
C ASP A 792 -31.36 -2.62 -18.28
N GLY A 793 -31.70 -2.99 -19.52
CA GLY A 793 -32.06 -4.36 -19.85
C GLY A 793 -30.86 -5.29 -19.96
N GLY A 794 -29.68 -4.73 -20.22
CA GLY A 794 -28.48 -5.53 -20.44
C GLY A 794 -28.56 -6.34 -21.74
N SER A 795 -28.42 -7.66 -21.66
CA SER A 795 -28.38 -8.52 -22.85
C SER A 795 -29.57 -9.48 -22.92
N GLY A 796 -30.33 -9.37 -24.01
CA GLY A 796 -31.43 -10.27 -24.31
C GLY A 796 -32.52 -9.54 -25.08
N ILE A 797 -33.78 -9.80 -24.76
CA ILE A 797 -34.90 -9.02 -25.27
C ILE A 797 -35.73 -8.51 -24.10
N ASP A 798 -35.50 -7.25 -23.75
CA ASP A 798 -35.89 -6.74 -22.44
C ASP A 798 -37.13 -5.86 -22.49
N THR A 799 -37.96 -5.97 -21.46
CA THR A 799 -39.30 -5.36 -21.43
C THR A 799 -39.41 -4.33 -20.32
N ALA A 800 -39.63 -3.06 -20.67
CA ALA A 800 -40.05 -2.04 -19.72
C ALA A 800 -41.60 -1.96 -19.66
N VAL A 801 -42.15 -2.08 -18.45
CA VAL A 801 -43.61 -2.20 -18.23
C VAL A 801 -44.17 -1.00 -17.48
N PHE A 802 -45.27 -0.44 -18.00
CA PHE A 802 -45.94 0.77 -17.48
C PHE A 802 -47.46 0.62 -17.31
N GLU A 803 -47.97 -0.61 -17.22
CA GLU A 803 -49.42 -0.90 -17.11
C GLU A 803 -50.12 -0.16 -15.94
N ASP A 804 -49.38 0.11 -14.86
CA ASP A 804 -49.89 0.82 -13.67
C ASP A 804 -49.94 2.35 -13.81
N ALA A 805 -49.60 2.89 -14.99
CA ALA A 805 -49.71 4.32 -15.25
C ALA A 805 -51.15 4.84 -15.08
N THR A 806 -51.28 6.06 -14.56
CA THR A 806 -52.60 6.68 -14.25
C THR A 806 -53.11 7.63 -15.34
N ARG A 807 -52.37 7.73 -16.45
CA ARG A 807 -52.62 8.54 -17.65
C ARG A 807 -51.70 8.04 -18.77
N GLY A 808 -51.83 8.64 -19.95
CA GLY A 808 -50.96 8.34 -21.08
C GLY A 808 -49.45 8.47 -20.77
N VAL A 809 -48.70 7.46 -21.19
CA VAL A 809 -47.26 7.26 -21.20
C VAL A 809 -46.66 7.88 -22.46
N LEU A 810 -45.45 8.42 -22.32
CA LEU A 810 -44.62 8.90 -23.43
C LEU A 810 -43.21 8.37 -23.22
N VAL A 811 -42.75 7.49 -24.10
CA VAL A 811 -41.39 6.93 -24.07
C VAL A 811 -40.80 6.97 -25.46
N ASP A 812 -39.54 7.35 -25.56
CA ASP A 812 -38.76 7.44 -26.78
C ASP A 812 -37.39 6.78 -26.60
N LEU A 813 -37.23 5.57 -27.11
CA LEU A 813 -36.02 4.76 -26.92
C LEU A 813 -34.79 5.30 -27.69
N GLU A 814 -34.96 6.26 -28.61
CA GLU A 814 -33.82 6.95 -29.24
C GLU A 814 -33.13 7.94 -28.28
N ILE A 815 -33.77 8.30 -27.16
CA ILE A 815 -33.21 9.23 -26.18
C ILE A 815 -32.27 8.50 -25.23
N SER A 816 -30.97 8.69 -25.42
CA SER A 816 -29.88 8.10 -24.62
C SER A 816 -29.75 8.65 -23.18
N GLY A 817 -30.81 9.15 -22.57
CA GLY A 817 -30.77 9.82 -21.27
C GLY A 817 -32.14 10.04 -20.67
N ILE A 818 -32.19 10.67 -19.50
CA ILE A 818 -33.44 10.80 -18.74
C ILE A 818 -34.49 11.61 -19.53
N GLN A 819 -35.65 10.99 -19.76
CA GLN A 819 -36.83 11.59 -20.37
C GLN A 819 -38.04 11.54 -19.43
N ALA A 820 -39.05 12.36 -19.70
CA ALA A 820 -40.30 12.32 -18.93
C ALA A 820 -41.22 11.22 -19.48
N ILE A 821 -41.40 10.13 -18.73
CA ILE A 821 -42.26 8.99 -19.08
C ILE A 821 -43.76 9.39 -19.12
N ARG A 822 -44.13 10.53 -18.54
CA ARG A 822 -45.54 10.91 -18.27
C ARG A 822 -46.21 9.83 -17.42
N GLY A 823 -47.47 9.46 -17.63
CA GLY A 823 -48.13 8.42 -16.82
C GLY A 823 -48.41 8.75 -15.35
N GLY A 824 -47.82 9.83 -14.84
CA GLY A 824 -47.65 10.02 -13.40
C GLY A 824 -46.63 9.08 -12.80
N LEU A 825 -45.66 8.57 -13.58
CA LEU A 825 -44.57 7.68 -13.15
C LEU A 825 -43.23 8.42 -12.97
N GLY A 826 -43.15 9.68 -13.42
CA GLY A 826 -41.96 10.51 -13.27
C GLY A 826 -41.14 10.57 -14.56
N SER A 827 -39.86 10.22 -14.46
CA SER A 827 -38.89 10.27 -15.55
C SER A 827 -38.01 9.03 -15.55
N GLY A 828 -37.39 8.68 -16.67
CA GLY A 828 -36.40 7.62 -16.67
C GLY A 828 -35.47 7.60 -17.87
N ALA A 829 -34.38 6.87 -17.73
CA ALA A 829 -33.43 6.53 -18.79
C ALA A 829 -33.64 5.06 -19.19
N PHE A 830 -33.50 4.77 -20.48
CA PHE A 830 -33.66 3.43 -21.05
C PHE A 830 -32.37 3.06 -21.77
N ILE A 831 -31.79 1.94 -21.38
CA ILE A 831 -30.55 1.37 -21.90
C ILE A 831 -30.90 -0.07 -22.27
N ASP A 832 -30.60 -0.45 -23.52
CA ASP A 832 -30.80 -1.81 -24.04
C ASP A 832 -32.21 -2.38 -23.70
N ILE A 833 -33.25 -1.64 -24.10
CA ILE A 833 -34.66 -2.07 -23.97
C ILE A 833 -35.26 -2.24 -25.36
N GLU A 834 -35.82 -3.42 -25.64
CA GLU A 834 -36.43 -3.73 -26.92
C GLU A 834 -37.96 -3.69 -26.89
N GLN A 835 -38.57 -3.94 -25.73
CA GLN A 835 -40.02 -4.06 -25.60
C GLN A 835 -40.61 -3.03 -24.64
N LEU A 836 -41.73 -2.43 -25.05
CA LEU A 836 -42.52 -1.53 -24.22
C LEU A 836 -43.96 -2.05 -24.12
N VAL A 837 -44.42 -2.27 -22.89
CA VAL A 837 -45.83 -2.57 -22.58
C VAL A 837 -46.39 -1.45 -21.73
N VAL A 838 -47.39 -0.73 -22.23
CA VAL A 838 -47.88 0.50 -21.59
C VAL A 838 -49.31 0.39 -21.05
N SER A 839 -49.99 1.51 -20.93
CA SER A 839 -51.16 1.68 -20.09
C SER A 839 -52.44 1.43 -20.87
N SER A 840 -53.59 1.60 -20.21
CA SER A 840 -54.90 1.59 -20.88
C SER A 840 -55.35 3.02 -21.29
N PHE A 841 -54.42 3.92 -21.59
CA PHE A 841 -54.70 5.31 -21.93
C PHE A 841 -54.01 5.69 -23.24
N ASP A 842 -54.36 6.86 -23.81
CA ASP A 842 -53.72 7.35 -25.04
C ASP A 842 -52.20 7.55 -24.84
N ASP A 843 -51.40 6.61 -25.37
CA ASP A 843 -49.95 6.47 -25.20
C ASP A 843 -49.17 6.92 -26.45
N ILE A 844 -47.91 7.32 -26.27
CA ILE A 844 -47.01 7.74 -27.36
C ILE A 844 -45.66 7.02 -27.19
N LEU A 845 -45.36 6.08 -28.07
CA LEU A 845 -44.12 5.29 -28.01
C LEU A 845 -43.31 5.48 -29.29
N THR A 846 -42.00 5.64 -29.12
CA THR A 846 -41.00 5.59 -30.19
C THR A 846 -39.98 4.51 -29.84
N GLY A 847 -39.77 3.55 -30.74
CA GLY A 847 -38.69 2.58 -30.67
C GLY A 847 -37.33 3.21 -30.99
N SER A 848 -36.33 2.36 -31.14
CA SER A 848 -34.95 2.70 -31.41
C SER A 848 -34.59 2.40 -32.87
N ALA A 849 -33.32 2.08 -33.15
CA ALA A 849 -32.85 1.63 -34.45
C ALA A 849 -32.66 0.10 -34.55
N GLY A 850 -32.99 -0.64 -33.49
CA GLY A 850 -33.01 -2.11 -33.47
C GLY A 850 -34.45 -2.63 -33.39
N ASP A 851 -34.62 -3.95 -33.55
CA ASP A 851 -35.93 -4.60 -33.61
C ASP A 851 -36.72 -4.42 -32.29
N ASN A 852 -37.85 -3.71 -32.34
CA ASN A 852 -38.64 -3.38 -31.15
C ASN A 852 -40.03 -4.03 -31.12
N HIS A 853 -40.54 -4.29 -29.91
CA HIS A 853 -41.93 -4.70 -29.67
C HIS A 853 -42.68 -3.65 -28.86
N LEU A 854 -43.57 -2.89 -29.51
CA LEU A 854 -44.33 -1.84 -28.86
C LEU A 854 -45.82 -2.25 -28.73
N ASP A 855 -46.29 -2.48 -27.51
CA ASP A 855 -47.70 -2.76 -27.21
C ASP A 855 -48.36 -1.55 -26.56
N GLY A 856 -49.23 -0.88 -27.32
CA GLY A 856 -49.96 0.32 -26.92
C GLY A 856 -51.12 0.09 -25.95
N GLY A 857 -51.55 -1.17 -25.72
CA GLY A 857 -52.65 -1.46 -24.81
C GLY A 857 -54.02 -0.93 -25.28
N ASP A 858 -54.87 -0.50 -24.35
CA ASP A 858 -56.13 0.18 -24.70
C ASP A 858 -55.87 1.69 -24.83
N GLY A 859 -56.44 2.39 -25.80
CA GLY A 859 -56.18 3.81 -25.97
C GLY A 859 -56.27 4.26 -27.43
N ASN A 860 -56.14 5.56 -27.67
CA ASN A 860 -55.83 6.05 -29.01
C ASN A 860 -54.33 6.29 -29.10
N ASP A 861 -53.59 5.22 -29.34
CA ASP A 861 -52.15 5.21 -29.17
C ASP A 861 -51.42 5.68 -30.43
N THR A 862 -50.21 6.18 -30.26
CA THR A 862 -49.29 6.53 -31.33
C THR A 862 -47.99 5.78 -31.13
N LEU A 863 -47.73 4.81 -32.01
CA LEU A 863 -46.56 3.95 -31.99
C LEU A 863 -45.71 4.24 -33.23
N ASN A 864 -44.41 4.46 -33.03
CA ASN A 864 -43.41 4.60 -34.09
C ASN A 864 -42.32 3.56 -33.84
N GLY A 865 -42.12 2.61 -34.73
CA GLY A 865 -41.11 1.56 -34.61
C GLY A 865 -39.69 2.12 -34.69
N GLY A 866 -39.44 2.94 -35.71
CA GLY A 866 -38.14 3.59 -35.90
C GLY A 866 -37.35 2.90 -37.00
N GLY A 867 -36.24 2.27 -36.64
CA GLY A 867 -35.52 1.37 -37.54
C GLY A 867 -35.38 -0.01 -36.92
N GLY A 868 -35.28 -1.06 -37.73
CA GLY A 868 -35.29 -2.45 -37.27
C GLY A 868 -36.56 -3.16 -37.75
N ASP A 869 -36.62 -4.48 -37.61
CA ASP A 869 -37.81 -5.25 -37.95
C ASP A 869 -38.80 -5.21 -36.77
N ASP A 870 -39.67 -4.20 -36.72
CA ASP A 870 -40.49 -3.89 -35.55
C ASP A 870 -41.81 -4.67 -35.50
N THR A 871 -42.33 -4.89 -34.29
CA THR A 871 -43.71 -5.35 -34.06
C THR A 871 -44.48 -4.31 -33.27
N LEU A 872 -45.51 -3.72 -33.89
CA LEU A 872 -46.34 -2.69 -33.31
C LEU A 872 -47.76 -3.20 -33.09
N VAL A 873 -48.24 -3.16 -31.83
CA VAL A 873 -49.57 -3.61 -31.43
C VAL A 873 -50.38 -2.45 -30.88
N GLY A 874 -51.43 -2.03 -31.59
CA GLY A 874 -52.25 -0.86 -31.24
C GLY A 874 -53.43 -1.13 -30.30
N GLY A 875 -53.74 -2.41 -30.01
CA GLY A 875 -54.78 -2.82 -29.06
C GLY A 875 -56.20 -2.27 -29.31
N GLU A 876 -56.93 -1.84 -28.26
CA GLU A 876 -58.29 -1.29 -28.41
C GLU A 876 -58.29 0.24 -28.55
N GLY A 877 -58.98 0.80 -29.54
CA GLY A 877 -59.15 2.24 -29.76
C GLY A 877 -58.62 2.69 -31.13
N ASP A 878 -58.66 3.99 -31.46
CA ASP A 878 -58.22 4.46 -32.79
C ASP A 878 -56.69 4.70 -32.79
N ALA A 879 -55.87 3.69 -33.11
CA ALA A 879 -54.41 3.74 -33.05
C ALA A 879 -53.72 4.33 -34.31
N LEU A 880 -52.52 4.86 -34.16
CA LEU A 880 -51.59 5.21 -35.24
C LEU A 880 -50.29 4.41 -35.05
N LEU A 881 -50.01 3.53 -36.00
CA LEU A 881 -48.81 2.69 -36.04
C LEU A 881 -47.98 3.12 -37.27
N GLU A 882 -46.76 3.55 -37.04
CA GLU A 882 -45.75 3.89 -38.05
C GLU A 882 -44.58 2.91 -37.87
N GLY A 883 -44.35 2.01 -38.83
CA GLY A 883 -43.28 0.99 -38.77
C GLY A 883 -41.90 1.65 -38.87
N GLY A 884 -41.55 2.15 -40.05
CA GLY A 884 -40.33 2.94 -40.26
C GLY A 884 -39.41 2.34 -41.30
N GLU A 885 -38.16 2.07 -40.94
CA GLU A 885 -37.19 1.33 -41.76
C GLU A 885 -37.07 -0.11 -41.25
N GLY A 886 -37.41 -1.12 -42.07
CA GLY A 886 -37.32 -2.54 -41.68
C GLY A 886 -38.50 -3.34 -42.21
N ASP A 887 -38.52 -4.65 -42.00
CA ASP A 887 -39.67 -5.48 -42.36
C ASP A 887 -40.65 -5.57 -41.17
N ASP A 888 -41.58 -4.61 -41.07
CA ASP A 888 -42.40 -4.42 -39.86
C ASP A 888 -43.68 -5.28 -39.80
N LEU A 889 -44.13 -5.61 -38.59
CA LEU A 889 -45.41 -6.25 -38.28
C LEU A 889 -46.36 -5.30 -37.54
N LEU A 890 -47.45 -4.90 -38.21
CA LEU A 890 -48.43 -3.95 -37.68
C LEU A 890 -49.75 -4.63 -37.33
N VAL A 891 -50.11 -4.62 -36.05
CA VAL A 891 -51.36 -5.18 -35.51
C VAL A 891 -52.23 -4.04 -34.98
N GLY A 892 -53.17 -3.56 -35.81
CA GLY A 892 -54.02 -2.41 -35.45
C GLY A 892 -54.94 -2.67 -34.25
N GLY A 893 -55.46 -3.89 -34.13
CA GLY A 893 -56.39 -4.25 -33.06
C GLY A 893 -57.83 -3.85 -33.37
N ALA A 894 -58.56 -3.29 -32.40
CA ALA A 894 -59.96 -2.95 -32.52
C ALA A 894 -60.19 -1.43 -32.52
N GLY A 895 -60.60 -0.83 -33.63
CA GLY A 895 -60.90 0.61 -33.65
C GLY A 895 -61.01 1.21 -35.04
N ARG A 896 -60.27 2.26 -35.31
CA ARG A 896 -60.12 2.83 -36.66
C ARG A 896 -58.70 3.27 -36.81
N ASP A 897 -57.88 2.30 -37.17
CA ASP A 897 -56.45 2.43 -37.00
C ASP A 897 -55.82 3.02 -38.26
N LYS A 898 -54.61 3.53 -38.11
CA LYS A 898 -53.75 3.92 -39.22
C LYS A 898 -52.49 3.08 -39.13
N LEU A 899 -52.28 2.21 -40.09
CA LEU A 899 -51.13 1.32 -40.15
C LEU A 899 -50.29 1.77 -41.34
N PHE A 900 -49.15 2.38 -41.06
CA PHE A 900 -48.19 2.85 -42.05
C PHE A 900 -46.93 2.03 -41.89
N GLY A 901 -46.63 1.11 -42.82
CA GLY A 901 -45.46 0.24 -42.73
C GLY A 901 -44.19 1.07 -42.87
N GLY A 902 -43.88 1.52 -44.09
CA GLY A 902 -42.83 2.53 -44.27
C GLY A 902 -41.96 2.20 -45.46
N SER A 903 -40.66 2.01 -45.20
CA SER A 903 -39.73 1.47 -46.17
C SER A 903 -39.68 -0.06 -46.02
N ASP A 904 -39.13 -0.74 -47.02
CA ASP A 904 -38.95 -2.21 -47.00
C ASP A 904 -40.27 -3.02 -47.02
N THR A 905 -40.34 -4.22 -46.42
CA THR A 905 -41.47 -5.16 -46.64
C THR A 905 -42.33 -5.34 -45.40
N ASP A 906 -43.43 -4.59 -45.36
CA ASP A 906 -44.27 -4.54 -44.17
C ASP A 906 -45.47 -5.49 -44.22
N THR A 907 -45.88 -5.97 -43.06
CA THR A 907 -47.00 -6.89 -42.87
C THR A 907 -48.03 -6.30 -41.92
N ALA A 908 -49.28 -6.11 -42.38
CA ALA A 908 -50.39 -5.84 -41.47
C ALA A 908 -51.13 -7.14 -41.09
N ASP A 909 -51.29 -7.39 -39.79
CA ASP A 909 -51.93 -8.60 -39.26
C ASP A 909 -53.39 -8.36 -38.84
N TYR A 910 -54.30 -9.05 -39.54
CA TYR A 910 -55.73 -9.12 -39.27
C TYR A 910 -56.18 -10.55 -38.95
N SER A 911 -55.29 -11.41 -38.44
CA SER A 911 -55.57 -12.80 -38.05
C SER A 911 -56.69 -12.90 -37.00
N ALA A 912 -56.89 -11.85 -36.19
CA ALA A 912 -57.97 -11.71 -35.22
C ALA A 912 -59.36 -11.37 -35.84
N ALA A 913 -59.44 -11.12 -37.15
CA ALA A 913 -60.71 -10.79 -37.81
C ALA A 913 -61.66 -12.01 -37.81
N THR A 914 -62.89 -11.80 -37.36
CA THR A 914 -63.97 -12.82 -37.32
C THR A 914 -65.04 -12.60 -38.39
N SER A 915 -64.85 -11.59 -39.24
CA SER A 915 -65.71 -11.24 -40.37
C SER A 915 -64.88 -11.00 -41.63
N GLY A 916 -65.48 -11.19 -42.81
CA GLY A 916 -64.76 -11.06 -44.08
C GLY A 916 -64.21 -9.65 -44.31
N LEU A 917 -62.91 -9.58 -44.60
CA LEU A 917 -62.16 -8.37 -44.89
C LEU A 917 -62.20 -8.04 -46.40
N LEU A 918 -62.15 -6.76 -46.74
CA LEU A 918 -61.95 -6.28 -48.11
C LEU A 918 -60.78 -5.28 -48.11
N ILE A 919 -59.61 -5.73 -48.57
CA ILE A 919 -58.37 -4.95 -48.61
C ILE A 919 -57.82 -4.96 -50.05
N ASP A 920 -57.38 -3.80 -50.54
CA ASP A 920 -56.73 -3.64 -51.85
C ASP A 920 -55.39 -2.91 -51.66
N LEU A 921 -54.29 -3.66 -51.61
CA LEU A 921 -52.94 -3.11 -51.46
C LEU A 921 -52.47 -2.27 -52.67
N ASN A 922 -53.21 -2.24 -53.79
CA ASN A 922 -52.92 -1.32 -54.89
C ASN A 922 -53.55 0.06 -54.71
N ASP A 923 -54.44 0.23 -53.72
CA ASP A 923 -54.97 1.53 -53.36
C ASP A 923 -53.95 2.28 -52.51
N THR A 924 -53.31 3.29 -53.13
CA THR A 924 -52.31 4.15 -52.47
C THR A 924 -52.95 5.27 -51.64
N GLY A 925 -54.29 5.29 -51.53
CA GLY A 925 -55.03 6.20 -50.65
C GLY A 925 -55.57 5.49 -49.40
N PRO A 926 -56.14 6.23 -48.42
CA PRO A 926 -56.75 5.64 -47.24
C PRO A 926 -57.92 4.72 -47.62
N GLN A 927 -57.69 3.42 -47.54
CA GLN A 927 -58.74 2.40 -47.58
C GLN A 927 -59.39 2.25 -46.20
N ALA A 928 -60.59 1.66 -46.13
CA ALA A 928 -61.28 1.38 -44.87
C ALA A 928 -61.57 -0.12 -44.83
N VAL A 929 -60.92 -0.83 -43.92
CA VAL A 929 -61.03 -2.28 -43.77
C VAL A 929 -62.17 -2.60 -42.80
N GLY A 930 -63.32 -3.05 -43.30
CA GLY A 930 -64.48 -3.30 -42.45
C GLY A 930 -64.43 -4.64 -41.71
N GLY A 931 -64.78 -4.65 -40.42
CA GLY A 931 -64.95 -5.89 -39.66
C GLY A 931 -65.25 -5.69 -38.18
N ASN A 932 -65.05 -6.73 -37.37
CA ASN A 932 -65.07 -6.65 -35.90
C ASN A 932 -63.85 -5.92 -35.32
N LEU A 933 -62.81 -5.70 -36.13
CA LEU A 933 -61.59 -5.00 -35.78
C LEU A 933 -61.62 -3.50 -36.12
N GLY A 934 -62.61 -3.00 -36.88
CA GLY A 934 -62.65 -1.57 -37.17
C GLY A 934 -62.90 -1.16 -38.61
N ASN A 935 -62.45 0.06 -38.94
CA ASN A 935 -62.33 0.60 -40.30
C ASN A 935 -60.95 1.26 -40.45
N ASP A 936 -59.97 0.46 -40.81
CA ASP A 936 -58.56 0.84 -40.69
C ASP A 936 -58.00 1.35 -42.01
N ARG A 937 -56.98 2.20 -41.93
CA ARG A 937 -56.30 2.86 -43.04
C ARG A 937 -54.87 2.35 -43.15
N LEU A 938 -54.58 1.68 -44.25
CA LEU A 938 -53.24 1.20 -44.56
C LEU A 938 -52.54 2.12 -45.57
N ARG A 939 -51.23 2.27 -45.42
CA ARG A 939 -50.32 2.92 -46.38
C ARG A 939 -48.97 2.19 -46.31
N ASP A 940 -48.32 2.00 -47.45
CA ASP A 940 -46.97 1.41 -47.50
C ASP A 940 -46.94 0.05 -46.75
N VAL A 941 -47.77 -0.90 -47.20
CA VAL A 941 -47.86 -2.28 -46.65
C VAL A 941 -47.95 -3.27 -47.81
N GLU A 942 -47.07 -4.26 -47.82
CA GLU A 942 -46.89 -5.21 -48.94
C GLU A 942 -47.55 -6.56 -48.65
N HIS A 943 -47.64 -6.93 -47.38
CA HIS A 943 -48.14 -8.21 -46.91
C HIS A 943 -49.33 -8.08 -45.95
N LEU A 944 -50.20 -9.08 -45.97
CA LEU A 944 -51.37 -9.17 -45.10
C LEU A 944 -51.47 -10.58 -44.53
N ILE A 945 -51.68 -10.66 -43.22
CA ILE A 945 -52.13 -11.87 -42.55
C ILE A 945 -53.64 -11.70 -42.31
N GLY A 946 -54.46 -12.62 -42.83
CA GLY A 946 -55.92 -12.56 -42.72
C GLY A 946 -56.49 -13.52 -41.68
N GLY A 947 -57.68 -13.21 -41.16
CA GLY A 947 -58.44 -14.10 -40.27
C GLY A 947 -59.06 -15.33 -40.97
N ASN A 948 -59.54 -16.28 -40.16
CA ASN A 948 -60.13 -17.56 -40.63
C ASN A 948 -61.54 -17.45 -41.23
#